data_AF-A0A3N2RHA7-F1
#
_entry.id   AF-A0A3N2RHA7-F1
#
_cell.length_a   1.000
_cell.length_b   1.000
_cell.length_c   1.000
_cell.angle_alpha   90.00
_cell.angle_beta   90.00
_cell.angle_gamma   90.00
#
_symmetry.space_group_name_H-M   'P 1'
#
loop_
_entity.id
_entity.type
_entity.pdbx_description
1 polymer ?
#
loop_
_entity_poly.entity_id
_entity_poly.type
_entity_poly.pdbx_seq_one_letter_code
_entity_poly.pdbx_strand_id
1 'polypeptide(L)'
;MEALLFLVGIVAGLILARLYRPAAPSAQPVVAQTASRDDDSDGADANGTEASAAPAEDSAAQAGETPQERLFALVRRIDALDDRIQRPQDLLALPEFHQGAELLADPARFDAQELIRHLTGSGYVLQSMVTKALPQRADVALEPVLDQAGGFGGYPLHFLIEHLRTRADAGALPRLLRHAQPWWWDFAPVRQHLRDYLQWAEQFGPAPAAPALDDLEEGSASQLRDTLKRFDSPMLRPLIEQAERAVGRRRETRVLGAFGRVDAAPKPGVRVAHAALDQQLERLHELLTGDAAASVLVTGEHGVGKTVLIDLLAQRLQAEGWLVFEASAAEVLSGQSYIGELEERVREMLAVLDRPRALWRAPEFFDLLAKGSHSRDPRGLLDLVLPAIERGRLRVIGEITPRQLAQLLVARPVIKHHFELLNLMPLEPAALAPLAAQWARIESERLGREVAGERTLAEAARMAAQYFPEQHEPGRLLRLLGDALQAACAQEPPALPLDGERLLATIAQRSGLPLEVIDDRQSLDLERLREFFRRRVLGQDEAVDALLDRIAMLKAGLTDNGRPIGVFLFAGPTGTGKTELAKALGELLFGSDERLLRLDMSEFQSEDSAWRLTADEGGAGGVRSLTSRIREQPFSVVLLDEFEKAHPKVWDLFLQVFDDARLSDRSGHTADFRHSIIILTSNVGSTISRSAGPGFTSVRGGYSRSAVEKALFETFRREFINRLDRVVLFNPLDRALMREILHKELARVLTRRGLRNRDWAVEWEPSAIEFLLDRGFTPDLGARPLRRAIEHYLLAPLARSIVEHRAPQGDQFLFVRSAGDKLEVEFIDPNPVVGALAAPAPAPQPADGAPAPATDDLRDLVYAPVAGADAVARLDARLATLEDRVLGAHWRDEREADYARMAAAGFWESPERHAALDRIERRDRIESALDTALRLQQRLGRDGGNARFVQSLAQLLFLLGLAVDALRGERPQDALLEIDLSESAQPRQGQDLRAWWRQVLDMYLGWAQRRNMRVQVLREDRERGSAWLAVSGFGAFELLQHEAGLHVYEDKADDQTQRLSVLVQVAPDLPGRARQPQGAPEGERRIARRYRRAPAPLVRDGVRGWRSGRIDRVLAGEFDVTGEE
;
A
#
# COMPACT_ATOMS: atom_id res chain seq x y z
N MET A 1 -4.84 45.29 15.01
CA MET A 1 -5.09 43.99 14.34
C MET A 1 -6.56 43.61 14.36
N GLU A 2 -7.29 43.75 15.48
CA GLU A 2 -8.72 43.41 15.57
C GLU A 2 -9.60 44.19 14.59
N ALA A 3 -9.37 45.49 14.39
CA ALA A 3 -10.09 46.28 13.38
C ALA A 3 -9.80 45.81 11.93
N LEU A 4 -8.60 45.27 11.68
CA LEU A 4 -8.23 44.74 10.37
C LEU A 4 -8.89 43.36 10.13
N LEU A 5 -8.94 42.52 11.17
CA LEU A 5 -9.64 41.23 11.15
C LEU A 5 -11.15 41.40 10.96
N PHE A 6 -11.75 42.43 11.57
CA PHE A 6 -13.17 42.76 11.37
C PHE A 6 -13.45 43.20 9.93
N LEU A 7 -12.58 44.04 9.35
CA LEU A 7 -12.73 44.48 7.96
C LEU A 7 -12.56 43.33 6.97
N VAL A 8 -11.59 42.44 7.20
CA VAL A 8 -11.37 41.24 6.38
C VAL A 8 -12.55 40.27 6.51
N GLY A 9 -13.13 40.12 7.71
CA GLY A 9 -14.33 39.32 7.94
C GLY A 9 -15.56 39.82 7.18
N ILE A 10 -15.76 41.14 7.13
CA ILE A 10 -16.86 41.76 6.38
C ILE A 10 -16.67 41.56 4.86
N VAL A 11 -15.45 41.76 4.35
CA VAL A 11 -15.14 41.59 2.92
C VAL A 11 -15.27 40.12 2.51
N ALA A 12 -14.79 39.19 3.34
CA ALA A 12 -14.94 37.75 3.09
C ALA A 12 -16.42 37.31 3.13
N GLY A 13 -17.21 37.85 4.07
CA GLY A 13 -18.65 37.60 4.16
C GLY A 13 -19.43 38.12 2.94
N LEU A 14 -19.07 39.30 2.44
CA LEU A 14 -19.66 39.87 1.22
C LEU A 14 -19.28 39.09 -0.05
N ILE A 15 -18.07 38.53 -0.12
CA ILE A 15 -17.63 37.67 -1.23
C ILE A 15 -18.36 36.32 -1.19
N LEU A 16 -18.51 35.72 -0.01
CA LEU A 16 -19.26 34.46 0.19
C LEU A 16 -20.75 34.62 -0.12
N ALA A 17 -21.38 35.72 0.29
CA ALA A 17 -22.78 36.02 -0.04
C ALA A 17 -23.02 36.26 -1.54
N ARG A 18 -21.98 36.67 -2.29
CA ARG A 18 -22.05 36.84 -3.75
C ARG A 18 -21.80 35.54 -4.52
N LEU A 19 -21.06 34.61 -3.93
CA LEU A 19 -20.78 33.28 -4.48
C LEU A 19 -21.88 32.25 -4.20
N TYR A 20 -22.66 32.43 -3.12
CA TYR A 20 -23.78 31.57 -2.73
C TYR A 20 -25.15 32.22 -2.99
N ARG A 21 -25.40 32.66 -4.22
CA ARG A 21 -26.78 32.90 -4.67
C ARG A 21 -27.40 31.55 -5.07
N PRO A 22 -28.51 31.10 -4.44
CA PRO A 22 -29.20 29.91 -4.87
C PRO A 22 -29.78 30.10 -6.28
N ALA A 23 -29.58 29.10 -7.13
CA ALA A 23 -30.11 29.05 -8.47
C ALA A 23 -31.66 29.06 -8.43
N ALA A 24 -32.27 29.93 -9.24
CA ALA A 24 -33.70 29.91 -9.48
C ALA A 24 -34.11 28.56 -10.12
N PRO A 25 -35.30 28.01 -9.80
CA PRO A 25 -35.75 26.74 -10.35
C PRO A 25 -36.02 26.86 -11.86
N SER A 26 -35.54 25.85 -12.58
CA SER A 26 -35.68 25.67 -14.02
C SER A 26 -37.12 25.34 -14.41
N ALA A 27 -37.73 26.19 -15.24
CA ALA A 27 -38.95 25.88 -15.98
C ALA A 27 -38.60 25.17 -17.29
N GLN A 28 -39.28 24.05 -17.57
CA GLN A 28 -39.36 23.42 -18.89
C GLN A 28 -40.66 23.84 -19.62
N PRO A 29 -40.70 23.74 -20.96
CA PRO A 29 -41.50 24.64 -21.79
C PRO A 29 -42.90 24.09 -22.08
N VAL A 30 -43.89 24.97 -22.11
CA VAL A 30 -45.13 24.76 -22.89
C VAL A 30 -45.39 26.00 -23.73
N VAL A 31 -45.81 25.70 -24.95
CA VAL A 31 -45.97 26.51 -26.16
C VAL A 31 -46.84 27.75 -25.96
N ALA A 32 -46.44 28.80 -26.69
CA ALA A 32 -47.07 30.09 -26.81
C ALA A 32 -48.54 30.08 -27.26
N GLN A 33 -49.30 31.09 -26.81
CA GLN A 33 -50.11 31.92 -27.71
C GLN A 33 -50.45 33.28 -27.06
N THR A 34 -49.79 34.32 -27.60
CA THR A 34 -50.32 35.65 -27.94
C THR A 34 -51.54 36.18 -27.16
N ALA A 35 -51.41 37.34 -26.51
CA ALA A 35 -51.64 38.65 -27.15
C ALA A 35 -51.58 39.82 -26.12
N SER A 36 -50.94 40.91 -26.57
CA SER A 36 -51.09 42.34 -26.22
C SER A 36 -51.45 42.76 -24.78
N ARG A 37 -50.54 43.43 -24.05
CA ARG A 37 -50.12 44.86 -24.16
C ARG A 37 -51.16 45.89 -23.68
N ASP A 38 -50.63 46.71 -22.76
CA ASP A 38 -50.86 48.14 -22.56
C ASP A 38 -52.17 48.54 -21.87
N ASP A 39 -52.20 49.50 -20.96
CA ASP A 39 -51.19 50.13 -20.13
C ASP A 39 -51.97 50.96 -19.08
N ASP A 40 -51.22 51.57 -18.16
CA ASP A 40 -51.50 52.86 -17.52
C ASP A 40 -52.20 52.95 -16.15
N SER A 41 -51.29 53.23 -15.19
CA SER A 41 -51.19 54.44 -14.37
C SER A 41 -52.22 54.74 -13.27
N ASP A 42 -51.67 54.75 -12.05
CA ASP A 42 -51.67 55.83 -11.05
C ASP A 42 -52.98 56.44 -10.54
N GLY A 43 -52.99 56.60 -9.20
CA GLY A 43 -53.35 57.90 -8.63
C GLY A 43 -54.50 57.90 -7.62
N ALA A 44 -54.12 57.73 -6.35
CA ALA A 44 -54.38 58.63 -5.22
C ALA A 44 -55.79 59.18 -4.86
N ASP A 45 -55.95 59.30 -3.54
CA ASP A 45 -56.72 60.28 -2.77
C ASP A 45 -58.21 60.04 -2.40
N ALA A 46 -58.36 59.64 -1.12
CA ALA A 46 -58.91 60.43 -0.01
C ALA A 46 -60.35 61.03 -0.04
N ASN A 47 -60.90 61.01 1.19
CA ASN A 47 -62.06 61.71 1.76
C ASN A 47 -63.45 61.08 1.62
N GLY A 48 -64.00 60.74 2.79
CA GLY A 48 -65.39 60.37 2.98
C GLY A 48 -66.31 61.55 3.25
N THR A 49 -67.61 61.27 3.40
CA THR A 49 -68.56 62.04 4.21
C THR A 49 -69.77 61.17 4.55
N GLU A 50 -70.34 61.45 5.71
CA GLU A 50 -71.33 60.71 6.49
C GLU A 50 -72.77 60.76 5.95
N ALA A 51 -73.51 59.72 6.37
CA ALA A 51 -74.88 59.71 6.91
C ALA A 51 -76.08 60.26 6.08
N SER A 52 -77.09 59.39 5.88
CA SER A 52 -78.38 59.47 6.58
C SER A 52 -79.44 58.51 5.99
N ALA A 53 -80.08 57.78 6.92
CA ALA A 53 -81.47 57.29 6.91
C ALA A 53 -81.99 56.30 5.84
N ALA A 54 -82.36 55.12 6.37
CA ALA A 54 -83.33 54.08 5.96
C ALA A 54 -84.48 54.50 4.99
N PRO A 55 -85.16 53.57 4.26
CA PRO A 55 -85.50 52.21 4.72
C PRO A 55 -85.61 51.09 3.65
N ALA A 56 -85.88 49.89 4.17
CA ALA A 56 -86.64 48.78 3.57
C ALA A 56 -85.99 47.90 2.47
N GLU A 57 -86.00 46.60 2.80
CA GLU A 57 -86.18 45.43 1.92
C GLU A 57 -85.15 45.18 0.82
N ASP A 58 -84.39 44.10 0.96
CA ASP A 58 -84.46 43.05 -0.07
C ASP A 58 -83.94 41.69 0.44
N SER A 59 -84.89 40.79 0.66
CA SER A 59 -84.66 39.36 0.86
C SER A 59 -84.73 38.66 -0.50
N ALA A 60 -83.70 38.73 -1.35
CA ALA A 60 -83.69 37.97 -2.60
C ALA A 60 -82.33 37.85 -3.33
N ALA A 61 -81.19 37.61 -2.66
CA ALA A 61 -79.93 37.34 -3.40
C ALA A 61 -78.79 36.66 -2.60
N GLN A 62 -78.96 35.48 -2.00
CA GLN A 62 -77.80 34.68 -1.51
C GLN A 62 -78.01 33.16 -1.60
N ALA A 63 -78.48 32.65 -2.75
CA ALA A 63 -78.70 31.20 -2.96
C ALA A 63 -77.49 30.45 -3.57
N GLY A 64 -76.27 31.00 -3.48
CA GLY A 64 -75.07 30.35 -4.04
C GLY A 64 -73.74 30.68 -3.35
N GLU A 65 -73.75 31.43 -2.23
CA GLU A 65 -72.52 31.75 -1.50
C GLU A 65 -72.11 30.55 -0.64
N THR A 66 -70.91 30.03 -0.86
CA THR A 66 -70.39 28.94 -0.04
C THR A 66 -70.18 29.40 1.42
N PRO A 67 -70.28 28.50 2.42
CA PRO A 67 -70.01 28.86 3.82
C PRO A 67 -68.65 29.55 4.00
N GLN A 68 -67.64 29.14 3.24
CA GLN A 68 -66.30 29.72 3.29
C GLN A 68 -66.24 31.15 2.72
N GLU A 69 -66.90 31.42 1.60
CA GLU A 69 -67.00 32.79 1.03
C GLU A 69 -67.71 33.74 1.99
N ARG A 70 -68.79 33.27 2.62
CA ARG A 70 -69.55 34.02 3.61
C ARG A 70 -68.72 34.33 4.86
N LEU A 71 -67.94 33.35 5.35
CA LEU A 71 -67.02 33.55 6.47
C LEU A 71 -65.99 34.64 6.17
N PHE A 72 -65.32 34.56 5.02
CA PHE A 72 -64.33 35.57 4.63
C PHE A 72 -64.95 36.94 4.36
N ALA A 73 -66.20 37.00 3.86
CA ALA A 73 -66.92 38.26 3.72
C ALA A 73 -67.19 38.92 5.08
N LEU A 74 -67.57 38.13 6.10
CA LEU A 74 -67.76 38.62 7.48
C LEU A 74 -66.43 39.09 8.09
N VAL A 75 -65.35 38.33 7.93
CA VAL A 75 -64.01 38.72 8.40
C VAL A 75 -63.58 40.05 7.77
N ARG A 76 -63.71 40.22 6.45
CA ARG A 76 -63.36 41.48 5.76
C ARG A 76 -64.18 42.69 6.24
N ARG A 77 -65.45 42.49 6.60
CA ARG A 77 -66.30 43.58 7.14
C ARG A 77 -65.85 44.03 8.52
N ILE A 78 -65.37 43.11 9.35
CA ILE A 78 -64.84 43.41 10.68
C ILE A 78 -63.44 44.03 10.58
N ASP A 79 -62.59 43.50 9.70
CA ASP A 79 -61.27 44.08 9.41
C ASP A 79 -61.39 45.53 8.88
N ALA A 80 -62.46 45.86 8.15
CA ALA A 80 -62.73 47.24 7.72
C ALA A 80 -63.08 48.21 8.88
N LEU A 81 -63.34 47.68 10.08
CA LEU A 81 -63.62 48.43 11.30
C LEU A 81 -62.47 48.34 12.32
N ASP A 82 -61.29 47.87 11.92
CA ASP A 82 -60.15 47.57 12.80
C ASP A 82 -59.78 48.72 13.74
N ASP A 83 -59.77 49.97 13.24
CA ASP A 83 -59.46 51.17 14.03
C ASP A 83 -60.41 51.40 15.22
N ARG A 84 -61.61 50.81 15.18
CA ARG A 84 -62.63 50.91 16.23
C ARG A 84 -62.58 49.76 17.24
N ILE A 85 -61.76 48.73 16.99
CA ILE A 85 -61.62 47.53 17.81
C ILE A 85 -60.37 47.71 18.70
N GLN A 86 -60.58 48.08 19.96
CA GLN A 86 -59.49 48.32 20.90
C GLN A 86 -59.37 47.24 21.98
N ARG A 87 -60.43 46.45 22.18
CA ARG A 87 -60.51 45.37 23.18
C ARG A 87 -61.30 44.19 22.63
N PRO A 88 -61.09 42.96 23.15
CA PRO A 88 -61.87 41.80 22.75
C PRO A 88 -63.40 41.96 22.93
N GLN A 89 -63.83 42.83 23.86
CA GLN A 89 -65.26 43.14 24.03
C GLN A 89 -65.87 43.87 22.82
N ASP A 90 -65.06 44.63 22.07
CA ASP A 90 -65.54 45.37 20.91
C ASP A 90 -65.90 44.40 19.77
N LEU A 91 -65.17 43.28 19.64
CA LEU A 91 -65.54 42.19 18.72
C LEU A 91 -66.89 41.57 19.10
N LEU A 92 -67.17 41.38 20.40
CA LEU A 92 -68.44 40.84 20.88
C LEU A 92 -69.62 41.80 20.69
N ALA A 93 -69.37 43.09 20.44
CA ALA A 93 -70.41 44.07 20.14
C ALA A 93 -70.82 44.06 18.66
N LEU A 94 -70.04 43.41 17.78
CA LEU A 94 -70.29 43.36 16.34
C LEU A 94 -71.19 42.15 15.98
N PRO A 95 -72.35 42.37 15.34
CA PRO A 95 -73.22 41.29 14.87
C PRO A 95 -72.51 40.33 13.90
N GLU A 96 -71.63 40.84 13.05
CA GLU A 96 -70.86 40.08 12.07
C GLU A 96 -69.92 39.07 12.74
N PHE A 97 -69.39 39.39 13.92
CA PHE A 97 -68.50 38.51 14.67
C PHE A 97 -69.26 37.28 15.20
N HIS A 98 -70.45 37.49 15.76
CA HIS A 98 -71.32 36.39 16.20
C HIS A 98 -71.78 35.53 15.04
N GLN A 99 -72.16 36.14 13.91
CA GLN A 99 -72.53 35.39 12.70
C GLN A 99 -71.37 34.51 12.19
N GLY A 100 -70.13 35.01 12.23
CA GLY A 100 -68.95 34.23 11.83
C GLY A 100 -68.63 33.09 12.81
N ALA A 101 -68.73 33.36 14.12
CA ALA A 101 -68.52 32.34 15.15
C ALA A 101 -69.60 31.24 15.13
N GLU A 102 -70.87 31.60 14.93
CA GLU A 102 -71.98 30.65 14.76
C GLU A 102 -71.83 29.79 13.50
N LEU A 103 -71.35 30.40 12.40
CA LEU A 103 -71.08 29.67 11.17
C LEU A 103 -69.98 28.61 11.36
N LEU A 104 -68.93 28.95 12.11
CA LEU A 104 -67.82 28.05 12.46
C LEU A 104 -68.21 27.01 13.54
N ALA A 105 -69.25 27.28 14.34
CA ALA A 105 -69.77 26.35 15.33
C ALA A 105 -70.56 25.18 14.72
N ASP A 106 -71.00 25.28 13.46
CA ASP A 106 -71.74 24.23 12.76
C ASP A 106 -70.80 23.17 12.14
N PRO A 107 -70.75 21.93 12.67
CA PRO A 107 -69.85 20.89 12.16
C PRO A 107 -70.26 20.38 10.76
N ALA A 108 -71.48 20.67 10.30
CA ALA A 108 -71.90 20.33 8.93
C ALA A 108 -71.34 21.30 7.89
N ARG A 109 -70.82 22.46 8.31
CA ARG A 109 -70.28 23.51 7.41
C ARG A 109 -68.76 23.58 7.40
N PHE A 110 -68.12 23.33 8.55
CA PHE A 110 -66.66 23.35 8.68
C PHE A 110 -66.19 22.18 9.54
N ASP A 111 -65.27 21.38 9.02
CA ASP A 111 -64.72 20.24 9.75
C ASP A 111 -63.68 20.66 10.81
N ALA A 112 -63.32 19.75 11.71
CA ALA A 112 -62.38 20.04 12.79
C ALA A 112 -60.96 20.41 12.29
N GLN A 113 -60.51 19.84 11.17
CA GLN A 113 -59.18 20.12 10.61
C GLN A 113 -59.13 21.50 9.94
N GLU A 114 -60.23 21.95 9.33
CA GLU A 114 -60.38 23.28 8.76
C GLU A 114 -60.31 24.35 9.85
N LEU A 115 -60.96 24.14 10.99
CA LEU A 115 -60.85 25.05 12.14
C LEU A 115 -59.40 25.18 12.62
N ILE A 116 -58.69 24.06 12.77
CA ILE A 116 -57.27 24.06 13.16
C ILE A 116 -56.42 24.80 12.10
N ARG A 117 -56.68 24.61 10.81
CA ARG A 117 -55.99 25.31 9.73
C ARG A 117 -56.22 26.82 9.80
N HIS A 118 -57.44 27.26 10.11
CA HIS A 118 -57.75 28.68 10.27
C HIS A 118 -57.03 29.33 11.46
N LEU A 119 -56.62 28.57 12.47
CA LEU A 119 -55.81 29.08 13.59
C LEU A 119 -54.36 29.39 13.20
N THR A 120 -53.84 28.82 12.11
CA THR A 120 -52.44 29.02 11.66
C THR A 120 -52.21 30.29 10.83
N GLY A 121 -53.27 31.01 10.47
CA GLY A 121 -53.20 32.25 9.67
C GLY A 121 -52.78 33.49 10.48
N SER A 122 -52.63 34.63 9.80
CA SER A 122 -52.17 35.89 10.42
C SER A 122 -53.29 36.85 10.86
N GLY A 123 -54.57 36.50 10.65
CA GLY A 123 -55.71 37.37 10.94
C GLY A 123 -56.30 37.14 12.34
N TYR A 124 -56.23 38.14 13.21
CA TYR A 124 -56.72 38.01 14.59
C TYR A 124 -58.24 37.82 14.67
N VAL A 125 -59.02 38.42 13.76
CA VAL A 125 -60.49 38.33 13.76
C VAL A 125 -60.95 36.88 13.53
N LEU A 126 -60.43 36.23 12.48
CA LEU A 126 -60.77 34.84 12.17
C LEU A 126 -60.31 33.89 13.27
N GLN A 127 -59.08 34.06 13.77
CA GLN A 127 -58.59 33.27 14.91
C GLN A 127 -59.47 33.46 16.16
N SER A 128 -59.91 34.69 16.44
CA SER A 128 -60.84 35.01 17.54
C SER A 128 -62.23 34.41 17.33
N MET A 129 -62.75 34.38 16.11
CA MET A 129 -64.02 33.69 15.81
C MET A 129 -63.91 32.20 16.03
N VAL A 130 -62.81 31.58 15.58
CA VAL A 130 -62.56 30.15 15.78
C VAL A 130 -62.44 29.84 17.27
N THR A 131 -61.60 30.56 18.03
CA THR A 131 -61.45 30.31 19.47
C THR A 131 -62.73 30.60 20.26
N LYS A 132 -63.59 31.50 19.78
CA LYS A 132 -64.94 31.74 20.34
C LYS A 132 -65.93 30.62 20.03
N ALA A 133 -65.80 29.95 18.89
CA ALA A 133 -66.67 28.84 18.47
C ALA A 133 -66.31 27.50 19.13
N LEU A 134 -65.06 27.33 19.60
CA LEU A 134 -64.57 26.09 20.25
C LEU A 134 -65.45 25.52 21.38
N PRO A 135 -66.08 26.31 22.27
CA PRO A 135 -66.99 25.77 23.30
C PRO A 135 -68.15 24.93 22.75
N GLN A 136 -68.57 25.18 21.50
CA GLN A 136 -69.67 24.46 20.85
C GLN A 136 -69.18 23.29 19.96
N ARG A 137 -67.87 23.13 19.82
CA ARG A 137 -67.20 22.18 18.92
C ARG A 137 -66.49 21.08 19.69
N ALA A 138 -67.26 20.13 20.22
CA ALA A 138 -66.73 18.98 20.96
C ALA A 138 -65.88 18.02 20.09
N ASP A 139 -65.99 18.12 18.76
CA ASP A 139 -65.24 17.34 17.77
C ASP A 139 -63.80 17.84 17.54
N VAL A 140 -63.47 19.06 17.98
CA VAL A 140 -62.14 19.63 17.83
C VAL A 140 -61.27 19.26 19.04
N ALA A 141 -60.22 18.48 18.80
CA ALA A 141 -59.22 18.18 19.82
C ALA A 141 -58.50 19.46 20.27
N LEU A 142 -58.30 19.61 21.58
CA LEU A 142 -57.76 20.83 22.17
C LEU A 142 -56.23 20.91 22.00
N GLU A 143 -55.57 19.76 21.94
CA GLU A 143 -54.12 19.62 21.79
C GLU A 143 -53.56 20.40 20.59
N PRO A 144 -54.03 20.20 19.35
CA PRO A 144 -53.55 20.96 18.20
C PRO A 144 -53.88 22.46 18.25
N VAL A 145 -54.92 22.86 19.00
CA VAL A 145 -55.26 24.28 19.23
C VAL A 145 -54.24 24.93 20.18
N LEU A 146 -53.91 24.24 21.28
CA LEU A 146 -52.94 24.73 22.27
C LEU A 146 -51.52 24.83 21.70
N ASP A 147 -51.16 23.92 20.79
CA ASP A 147 -49.85 23.93 20.12
C ASP A 147 -49.65 25.18 19.24
N GLN A 148 -50.74 25.85 18.81
CA GLN A 148 -50.71 27.11 18.05
C GLN A 148 -50.75 28.36 18.93
N ALA A 149 -50.98 28.23 20.24
CA ALA A 149 -51.22 29.37 21.13
C ALA A 149 -50.06 30.37 21.17
N GLY A 150 -48.82 29.91 20.95
CA GLY A 150 -47.64 30.79 20.89
C GLY A 150 -47.68 31.82 19.76
N GLY A 151 -48.45 31.56 18.69
CA GLY A 151 -48.64 32.47 17.56
C GLY A 151 -49.86 33.39 17.66
N PHE A 152 -50.69 33.25 18.70
CA PHE A 152 -51.90 34.06 18.85
C PHE A 152 -51.60 35.47 19.31
N GLY A 153 -52.32 36.46 18.76
CA GLY A 153 -52.38 37.80 19.34
C GLY A 153 -53.18 37.83 20.65
N GLY A 154 -53.27 39.00 21.28
CA GLY A 154 -54.01 39.15 22.55
C GLY A 154 -55.50 38.80 22.47
N TYR A 155 -56.14 38.97 21.30
CA TYR A 155 -57.57 38.75 21.11
C TYR A 155 -57.95 37.27 20.98
N PRO A 156 -57.31 36.45 20.11
CA PRO A 156 -57.61 35.01 20.07
C PRO A 156 -57.24 34.30 21.37
N LEU A 157 -56.14 34.72 22.00
CA LEU A 157 -55.69 34.17 23.29
C LEU A 157 -56.71 34.45 24.41
N HIS A 158 -57.35 35.61 24.41
CA HIS A 158 -58.43 35.93 25.36
C HIS A 158 -59.59 34.93 25.26
N PHE A 159 -60.15 34.73 24.07
CA PHE A 159 -61.26 33.80 23.88
C PHE A 159 -60.86 32.33 24.12
N LEU A 160 -59.62 31.96 23.81
CA LEU A 160 -59.08 30.64 24.15
C LEU A 160 -59.08 30.45 25.67
N ILE A 161 -58.53 31.39 26.43
CA ILE A 161 -58.47 31.30 27.90
C ILE A 161 -59.88 31.30 28.50
N GLU A 162 -60.82 32.09 27.97
CA GLU A 162 -62.22 32.02 28.37
C GLU A 162 -62.81 30.62 28.14
N HIS A 163 -62.59 30.03 26.97
CA HIS A 163 -63.03 28.65 26.69
C HIS A 163 -62.41 27.66 27.69
N LEU A 164 -61.12 27.75 27.97
CA LEU A 164 -60.46 26.88 28.94
C LEU A 164 -61.07 26.99 30.35
N ARG A 165 -61.51 28.19 30.75
CA ARG A 165 -62.20 28.41 32.04
C ARG A 165 -63.60 27.80 32.13
N THR A 166 -64.21 27.44 31.00
CA THR A 166 -65.52 26.76 30.99
C THR A 166 -65.42 25.25 31.25
N ARG A 167 -64.20 24.70 31.31
CA ARG A 167 -63.96 23.27 31.51
C ARG A 167 -64.07 22.85 32.97
N ALA A 168 -64.22 21.54 33.18
CA ALA A 168 -64.30 20.93 34.51
C ALA A 168 -62.92 20.71 35.17
N ASP A 169 -61.82 20.95 34.46
CA ASP A 169 -60.44 20.72 34.92
C ASP A 169 -59.43 21.75 34.36
N ALA A 170 -58.25 21.81 34.97
CA ALA A 170 -57.11 22.64 34.53
C ALA A 170 -56.08 21.86 33.68
N GLY A 171 -56.47 20.74 33.07
CA GLY A 171 -55.56 19.82 32.37
C GLY A 171 -54.81 20.43 31.18
N ALA A 172 -55.38 21.45 30.55
CA ALA A 172 -54.80 22.17 29.41
C ALA A 172 -53.68 23.14 29.80
N LEU A 173 -53.57 23.51 31.07
CA LEU A 173 -52.68 24.56 31.56
C LEU A 173 -51.19 24.31 31.21
N PRO A 174 -50.60 23.13 31.47
CA PRO A 174 -49.19 22.89 31.17
C PRO A 174 -48.86 22.98 29.67
N ARG A 175 -49.78 22.51 28.81
CA ARG A 175 -49.62 22.53 27.36
C ARG A 175 -49.76 23.94 26.78
N LEU A 176 -50.70 24.74 27.30
CA LEU A 176 -50.80 26.17 26.95
C LEU A 176 -49.50 26.91 27.30
N LEU A 177 -49.02 26.71 28.52
CA LEU A 177 -47.89 27.45 29.06
C LEU A 177 -46.55 27.05 28.44
N ARG A 178 -46.43 25.84 27.87
CA ARG A 178 -45.28 25.45 27.03
C ARG A 178 -44.98 26.48 25.92
N HIS A 179 -46.01 27.17 25.42
CA HIS A 179 -45.91 28.15 24.35
C HIS A 179 -45.88 29.60 24.84
N ALA A 180 -45.75 29.83 26.15
CA ALA A 180 -45.76 31.17 26.74
C ALA A 180 -44.67 32.07 26.16
N GLN A 181 -45.07 33.27 25.72
CA GLN A 181 -44.18 34.26 25.13
C GLN A 181 -43.88 35.41 26.10
N PRO A 182 -42.73 36.08 26.01
CA PRO A 182 -42.37 37.21 26.88
C PRO A 182 -43.44 38.31 26.87
N TRP A 183 -44.01 38.60 25.69
CA TRP A 183 -45.03 39.62 25.52
C TRP A 183 -46.34 39.29 26.28
N TRP A 184 -46.62 38.03 26.62
CA TRP A 184 -47.78 37.66 27.44
C TRP A 184 -47.69 38.29 28.82
N TRP A 185 -46.47 38.44 29.34
CA TRP A 185 -46.21 39.15 30.57
C TRP A 185 -46.15 40.66 30.33
N ASP A 186 -45.47 41.12 29.29
CA ASP A 186 -45.22 42.55 29.09
C ASP A 186 -46.52 43.31 28.75
N PHE A 187 -47.48 42.67 28.09
CA PHE A 187 -48.78 43.23 27.73
C PHE A 187 -49.81 43.08 28.87
N ALA A 188 -50.20 44.20 29.49
CA ALA A 188 -51.03 44.21 30.69
C ALA A 188 -52.38 43.47 30.59
N PRO A 189 -53.17 43.58 29.50
CA PRO A 189 -54.44 42.87 29.39
C PRO A 189 -54.30 41.34 29.39
N VAL A 190 -53.32 40.81 28.65
CA VAL A 190 -53.06 39.36 28.60
C VAL A 190 -52.48 38.85 29.91
N ARG A 191 -51.56 39.61 30.52
CA ARG A 191 -51.02 39.29 31.85
C ARG A 191 -52.11 39.15 32.90
N GLN A 192 -53.05 40.10 32.95
CA GLN A 192 -54.15 40.05 33.92
C GLN A 192 -55.06 38.85 33.66
N HIS A 193 -55.41 38.60 32.41
CA HIS A 193 -56.29 37.49 32.06
C HIS A 193 -55.67 36.11 32.34
N LEU A 194 -54.37 35.95 32.10
CA LEU A 194 -53.62 34.75 32.46
C LEU A 194 -53.51 34.57 33.99
N ARG A 195 -53.34 35.65 34.75
CA ARG A 195 -53.37 35.59 36.23
C ARG A 195 -54.74 35.11 36.73
N ASP A 196 -55.82 35.66 36.18
CA ASP A 196 -57.17 35.24 36.53
C ASP A 196 -57.40 33.74 36.19
N TYR A 197 -56.83 33.27 35.08
CA TYR A 197 -56.86 31.86 34.70
C TYR A 197 -56.04 30.96 35.63
N LEU A 198 -54.84 31.39 36.02
CA LEU A 198 -54.00 30.67 36.99
C LEU A 198 -54.70 30.59 38.36
N GLN A 199 -55.30 31.68 38.83
CA GLN A 199 -56.10 31.69 40.07
C GLN A 199 -57.32 30.77 39.98
N TRP A 200 -58.02 30.76 38.85
CA TRP A 200 -59.10 29.80 38.62
C TRP A 200 -58.60 28.35 38.61
N ALA A 201 -57.43 28.08 38.02
CA ALA A 201 -56.87 26.74 37.95
C ALA A 201 -56.44 26.21 39.34
N GLU A 202 -56.05 27.09 40.27
CA GLU A 202 -55.61 26.72 41.63
C GLU A 202 -56.67 25.96 42.43
N GLN A 203 -57.96 26.15 42.11
CA GLN A 203 -59.06 25.43 42.77
C GLN A 203 -59.06 23.92 42.51
N PHE A 204 -58.35 23.44 41.48
CA PHE A 204 -58.29 22.03 41.09
C PHE A 204 -57.03 21.29 41.60
N GLY A 205 -56.19 21.95 42.42
CA GLY A 205 -54.95 21.36 42.95
C GLY A 205 -53.73 21.58 42.04
N PRO A 206 -52.64 20.81 42.19
CA PRO A 206 -51.41 21.00 41.40
C PRO A 206 -51.64 20.72 39.92
N ALA A 207 -50.98 21.48 39.05
CA ALA A 207 -51.08 21.28 37.61
C ALA A 207 -50.61 19.86 37.23
N PRO A 208 -51.27 19.18 36.28
CA PRO A 208 -50.81 17.89 35.78
C PRO A 208 -49.42 17.99 35.14
N ALA A 209 -48.73 16.85 35.03
CA ALA A 209 -47.40 16.80 34.43
C ALA A 209 -47.44 17.32 32.98
N ALA A 210 -46.54 18.25 32.65
CA ALA A 210 -46.47 18.82 31.31
C ALA A 210 -45.91 17.83 30.28
N PRO A 211 -46.17 18.03 28.97
CA PRO A 211 -45.42 17.36 27.91
C PRO A 211 -43.91 17.62 28.06
N ALA A 212 -43.08 16.62 27.74
CA ALA A 212 -41.62 16.70 27.90
C ALA A 212 -41.05 17.96 27.23
N LEU A 213 -40.36 18.81 27.99
CA LEU A 213 -39.72 20.05 27.51
C LEU A 213 -38.31 19.80 26.93
N ASP A 214 -37.89 18.54 26.85
CA ASP A 214 -36.54 18.14 26.46
C ASP A 214 -36.22 18.47 24.99
N ASP A 215 -37.23 18.64 24.15
CA ASP A 215 -37.13 18.98 22.73
C ASP A 215 -36.93 20.48 22.46
N LEU A 216 -37.23 21.38 23.42
CA LEU A 216 -37.08 22.83 23.25
C LEU A 216 -35.61 23.28 23.18
N GLU A 217 -35.26 24.16 22.22
CA GLU A 217 -33.93 24.78 22.13
C GLU A 217 -33.50 25.48 23.44
N GLU A 218 -32.19 25.55 23.72
CA GLU A 218 -31.66 26.13 24.99
C GLU A 218 -32.17 27.57 25.20
N GLY A 219 -32.19 28.37 24.13
CA GLY A 219 -32.73 29.73 24.15
C GLY A 219 -34.23 29.75 24.49
N SER A 220 -35.03 28.90 23.84
CA SER A 220 -36.47 28.80 24.07
C SER A 220 -36.80 28.28 25.47
N ALA A 221 -36.07 27.28 25.97
CA ALA A 221 -36.24 26.76 27.33
C ALA A 221 -35.85 27.79 28.40
N SER A 222 -34.78 28.56 28.18
CA SER A 222 -34.39 29.66 29.07
C SER A 222 -35.44 30.78 29.07
N GLN A 223 -35.90 31.19 27.88
CA GLN A 223 -36.95 32.20 27.72
C GLN A 223 -38.26 31.78 28.39
N LEU A 224 -38.66 30.52 28.20
CA LEU A 224 -39.84 29.94 28.84
C LEU A 224 -39.70 29.97 30.36
N ARG A 225 -38.58 29.46 30.90
CA ARG A 225 -38.28 29.50 32.34
C ARG A 225 -38.42 30.92 32.90
N ASP A 226 -37.79 31.89 32.25
CA ASP A 226 -37.77 33.28 32.73
C ASP A 226 -39.16 33.93 32.63
N THR A 227 -39.94 33.60 31.60
CA THR A 227 -41.33 34.07 31.45
C THR A 227 -42.23 33.48 32.53
N LEU A 228 -42.14 32.16 32.79
CA LEU A 228 -42.95 31.48 33.80
C LEU A 228 -42.63 31.97 35.23
N LYS A 229 -41.34 32.21 35.54
CA LYS A 229 -40.92 32.74 36.84
C LYS A 229 -41.55 34.10 37.16
N ARG A 230 -41.83 34.92 36.15
CA ARG A 230 -42.45 36.24 36.35
C ARG A 230 -43.89 36.14 36.86
N PHE A 231 -44.62 35.06 36.52
CA PHE A 231 -46.01 34.89 36.93
C PHE A 231 -46.21 34.55 38.42
N ASP A 232 -45.15 34.08 39.11
CA ASP A 232 -45.12 33.82 40.56
C ASP A 232 -46.35 33.05 41.09
N SER A 233 -46.67 31.90 40.47
CA SER A 233 -47.77 31.03 40.89
C SER A 233 -47.26 29.63 41.25
N PRO A 234 -47.76 29.02 42.36
CA PRO A 234 -47.38 27.68 42.78
C PRO A 234 -47.76 26.60 41.75
N MET A 235 -48.77 26.83 40.90
CA MET A 235 -49.14 25.90 39.83
C MET A 235 -48.07 25.76 38.75
N LEU A 236 -47.22 26.77 38.58
CA LEU A 236 -46.18 26.78 37.56
C LEU A 236 -44.90 26.08 37.99
N ARG A 237 -44.76 25.81 39.29
CA ARG A 237 -43.53 25.24 39.86
C ARG A 237 -43.07 23.95 39.18
N PRO A 238 -43.93 22.96 38.88
CA PRO A 238 -43.51 21.76 38.15
C PRO A 238 -42.96 22.06 36.74
N LEU A 239 -43.56 23.01 36.04
CA LEU A 239 -43.17 23.42 34.68
C LEU A 239 -41.86 24.22 34.69
N ILE A 240 -41.69 25.11 35.68
CA ILE A 240 -40.44 25.87 35.90
C ILE A 240 -39.29 24.89 36.21
N GLU A 241 -39.51 23.94 37.11
CA GLU A 241 -38.51 22.92 37.44
C GLU A 241 -38.15 22.05 36.22
N GLN A 242 -39.11 21.70 35.36
CA GLN A 242 -38.83 20.98 34.12
C GLN A 242 -38.02 21.83 33.13
N ALA A 243 -38.36 23.11 32.95
CA ALA A 243 -37.59 24.03 32.10
C ALA A 243 -36.17 24.25 32.63
N GLU A 244 -36.00 24.35 33.95
CA GLU A 244 -34.68 24.41 34.59
C GLU A 244 -33.85 23.16 34.38
N ARG A 245 -34.45 21.96 34.49
CA ARG A 245 -33.79 20.69 34.18
C ARG A 245 -33.34 20.61 32.72
N ALA A 246 -34.19 21.04 31.78
CA ALA A 246 -33.85 21.04 30.35
C ALA A 246 -32.67 21.98 30.03
N VAL A 247 -32.66 23.20 30.60
CA VAL A 247 -31.55 24.16 30.47
C VAL A 247 -30.26 23.62 31.12
N GLY A 248 -30.38 23.05 32.33
CA GLY A 248 -29.26 22.46 33.05
C GLY A 248 -28.60 21.33 32.27
N ARG A 249 -29.38 20.35 31.78
CA ARG A 249 -28.90 19.20 31.03
C ARG A 249 -28.14 19.60 29.76
N ARG A 250 -28.61 20.61 29.02
CA ARG A 250 -27.96 21.10 27.80
C ARG A 250 -26.65 21.83 28.10
N ARG A 251 -26.62 22.66 29.15
CA ARG A 251 -25.39 23.32 29.60
C ARG A 251 -24.34 22.29 30.05
N GLU A 252 -24.77 21.26 30.77
CA GLU A 252 -23.90 20.15 31.20
C GLU A 252 -23.36 19.37 29.99
N THR A 253 -24.22 19.05 29.03
CA THR A 253 -23.83 18.40 27.77
C THR A 253 -22.83 19.24 26.98
N ARG A 254 -22.97 20.57 26.97
CA ARG A 254 -22.03 21.47 26.30
C ARG A 254 -20.67 21.52 26.99
N VAL A 255 -20.64 21.61 28.33
CA VAL A 255 -19.39 21.63 29.10
C VAL A 255 -18.69 20.28 28.96
N LEU A 256 -19.36 19.18 29.31
CA LEU A 256 -18.80 17.84 29.23
C LEU A 256 -18.49 17.41 27.78
N GLY A 257 -19.27 17.87 26.81
CA GLY A 257 -19.04 17.65 25.38
C GLY A 257 -17.72 18.22 24.86
N ALA A 258 -17.11 19.18 25.57
CA ALA A 258 -15.77 19.67 25.27
C ALA A 258 -14.65 18.73 25.72
N PHE A 259 -14.96 17.70 26.52
CA PHE A 259 -14.01 16.75 27.10
C PHE A 259 -14.28 15.29 26.69
N GLY A 260 -15.50 14.97 26.27
CA GLY A 260 -15.92 13.60 25.97
C GLY A 260 -17.38 13.53 25.54
N ARG A 261 -18.05 12.41 25.85
CA ARG A 261 -19.44 12.16 25.46
C ARG A 261 -20.33 12.04 26.68
N VAL A 262 -21.50 12.66 26.64
CA VAL A 262 -22.52 12.58 27.69
C VAL A 262 -23.65 11.70 27.22
N ASP A 263 -24.11 10.80 28.10
CA ASP A 263 -25.23 9.88 27.86
C ASP A 263 -25.12 9.18 26.50
N ALA A 264 -23.91 8.77 26.14
CA ALA A 264 -23.62 8.19 24.84
C ALA A 264 -24.44 6.91 24.65
N ALA A 265 -25.19 6.86 23.56
CA ALA A 265 -25.81 5.62 23.13
C ALA A 265 -24.70 4.58 22.88
N PRO A 266 -24.83 3.39 23.45
CA PRO A 266 -23.79 2.38 23.31
C PRO A 266 -23.79 1.86 21.87
N LYS A 267 -22.64 1.42 21.38
CA LYS A 267 -22.46 1.09 19.95
C LYS A 267 -23.51 0.07 19.50
N PRO A 268 -24.08 0.23 18.29
CA PRO A 268 -25.03 -0.74 17.75
C PRO A 268 -24.32 -2.09 17.52
N GLY A 269 -24.90 -3.17 18.02
CA GLY A 269 -24.37 -4.52 17.92
C GLY A 269 -25.21 -5.50 18.75
N VAL A 270 -25.24 -6.77 18.35
CA VAL A 270 -25.96 -7.80 19.11
C VAL A 270 -25.21 -8.08 20.41
N ARG A 271 -25.91 -7.86 21.52
CA ARG A 271 -25.45 -8.18 22.87
C ARG A 271 -26.21 -9.41 23.34
N VAL A 272 -25.48 -10.43 23.76
CA VAL A 272 -26.06 -11.68 24.25
C VAL A 272 -25.93 -11.70 25.77
N ALA A 273 -27.06 -11.54 26.45
CA ALA A 273 -27.14 -11.68 27.91
C ALA A 273 -27.02 -13.15 28.29
N HIS A 274 -26.26 -13.42 29.36
CA HIS A 274 -26.14 -14.75 29.95
C HIS A 274 -25.98 -14.61 31.46
N ALA A 275 -26.39 -15.65 32.19
CA ALA A 275 -26.54 -15.62 33.64
C ALA A 275 -25.30 -15.12 34.40
N ALA A 276 -24.09 -15.47 33.95
CA ALA A 276 -22.85 -15.02 34.59
C ALA A 276 -22.65 -13.50 34.46
N LEU A 277 -22.89 -12.92 33.28
CA LEU A 277 -22.80 -11.48 33.06
C LEU A 277 -23.91 -10.73 33.78
N ASP A 278 -25.13 -11.28 33.82
CA ASP A 278 -26.25 -10.66 34.52
C ASP A 278 -25.97 -10.58 36.04
N GLN A 279 -25.39 -11.64 36.61
CA GLN A 279 -24.95 -11.61 38.01
C GLN A 279 -23.87 -10.55 38.26
N GLN A 280 -22.90 -10.40 37.35
CA GLN A 280 -21.88 -9.35 37.46
C GLN A 280 -22.48 -7.95 37.29
N LEU A 281 -23.51 -7.80 36.45
CA LEU A 281 -24.20 -6.53 36.24
C LEU A 281 -24.95 -6.08 37.49
N GLU A 282 -25.69 -6.97 38.14
CA GLU A 282 -26.34 -6.67 39.43
C GLU A 282 -25.30 -6.31 40.49
N ARG A 283 -24.21 -7.08 40.58
CA ARG A 283 -23.14 -6.78 41.55
C ARG A 283 -22.50 -5.43 41.30
N LEU A 284 -22.24 -5.09 40.04
CA LEU A 284 -21.63 -3.82 39.65
C LEU A 284 -22.58 -2.64 39.93
N HIS A 285 -23.87 -2.82 39.68
CA HIS A 285 -24.91 -1.84 40.01
C HIS A 285 -24.96 -1.59 41.52
N GLU A 286 -25.02 -2.63 42.35
CA GLU A 286 -24.99 -2.54 43.82
C GLU A 286 -23.78 -1.75 44.35
N LEU A 287 -22.59 -1.99 43.81
CA LEU A 287 -21.35 -1.33 44.22
C LEU A 287 -21.36 0.18 43.94
N LEU A 288 -22.08 0.63 42.91
CA LEU A 288 -22.13 2.03 42.49
C LEU A 288 -23.30 2.79 43.08
N THR A 289 -24.43 2.13 43.34
CA THR A 289 -25.66 2.77 43.81
C THR A 289 -25.94 2.58 45.30
N GLY A 290 -25.24 1.67 45.98
CA GLY A 290 -25.45 1.37 47.41
C GLY A 290 -25.02 2.49 48.38
N ASP A 291 -25.34 2.32 49.66
CA ASP A 291 -25.03 3.30 50.73
C ASP A 291 -23.52 3.54 50.91
N ALA A 292 -22.69 2.56 50.56
CA ALA A 292 -21.23 2.65 50.52
C ALA A 292 -20.70 2.69 49.07
N ALA A 293 -21.32 3.51 48.22
CA ALA A 293 -20.95 3.62 46.81
C ALA A 293 -19.46 3.95 46.63
N ALA A 294 -18.76 3.09 45.88
CA ALA A 294 -17.34 3.23 45.58
C ALA A 294 -17.09 3.36 44.08
N SER A 295 -15.93 3.90 43.70
CA SER A 295 -15.47 3.77 42.31
C SER A 295 -15.12 2.30 42.04
N VAL A 296 -15.27 1.84 40.80
CA VAL A 296 -15.08 0.41 40.46
C VAL A 296 -14.08 0.24 39.33
N LEU A 297 -13.13 -0.68 39.49
CA LEU A 297 -12.30 -1.16 38.40
C LEU A 297 -12.76 -2.55 37.98
N VAL A 298 -13.19 -2.64 36.74
CA VAL A 298 -13.57 -3.88 36.08
C VAL A 298 -12.29 -4.53 35.54
N THR A 299 -11.83 -5.57 36.23
CA THR A 299 -10.61 -6.31 35.88
C THR A 299 -10.94 -7.59 35.13
N GLY A 300 -10.10 -7.96 34.16
CA GLY A 300 -10.26 -9.21 33.41
C GLY A 300 -9.44 -9.20 32.12
N GLU A 301 -9.28 -10.36 31.50
CA GLU A 301 -8.51 -10.51 30.27
C GLU A 301 -9.21 -9.88 29.05
N HIS A 302 -8.49 -9.70 27.94
CA HIS A 302 -9.09 -9.17 26.70
C HIS A 302 -10.10 -10.16 26.10
N GLY A 303 -11.33 -9.72 25.83
CA GLY A 303 -12.40 -10.53 25.25
C GLY A 303 -13.46 -11.06 26.23
N VAL A 304 -13.25 -10.95 27.56
CA VAL A 304 -14.19 -11.51 28.57
C VAL A 304 -15.51 -10.73 28.72
N GLY A 305 -15.70 -9.63 27.99
CA GLY A 305 -16.95 -8.86 28.02
C GLY A 305 -17.00 -7.66 28.98
N LYS A 306 -15.85 -7.15 29.46
CA LYS A 306 -15.77 -5.95 30.34
C LYS A 306 -16.55 -4.74 29.77
N THR A 307 -16.29 -4.39 28.52
CA THR A 307 -16.95 -3.26 27.85
C THR A 307 -18.46 -3.48 27.71
N VAL A 308 -18.89 -4.72 27.45
CA VAL A 308 -20.32 -5.07 27.35
C VAL A 308 -20.99 -4.90 28.71
N LEU A 309 -20.35 -5.35 29.79
CA LEU A 309 -20.85 -5.17 31.15
C LEU A 309 -21.06 -3.68 31.49
N ILE A 310 -20.06 -2.84 31.19
CA ILE A 310 -20.14 -1.40 31.45
C ILE A 310 -21.18 -0.71 30.57
N ASP A 311 -21.30 -1.11 29.30
CA ASP A 311 -22.34 -0.60 28.40
C ASP A 311 -23.75 -0.91 28.93
N LEU A 312 -23.98 -2.13 29.43
CA LEU A 312 -25.27 -2.54 30.01
C LEU A 312 -25.57 -1.77 31.31
N LEU A 313 -24.56 -1.59 32.15
CA LEU A 313 -24.66 -0.77 33.35
C LEU A 313 -25.00 0.69 32.99
N ALA A 314 -24.30 1.27 32.02
CA ALA A 314 -24.51 2.66 31.61
C ALA A 314 -25.95 2.88 31.13
N GLN A 315 -26.50 1.96 30.31
CA GLN A 315 -27.90 2.01 29.87
C GLN A 315 -28.87 1.98 31.06
N ARG A 316 -28.64 1.08 32.02
CA ARG A 316 -29.48 0.97 33.22
C ARG A 316 -29.43 2.23 34.08
N LEU A 317 -28.23 2.75 34.34
CA LEU A 317 -28.04 3.98 35.11
C LEU A 317 -28.67 5.20 34.42
N GLN A 318 -28.54 5.32 33.09
CA GLN A 318 -29.22 6.37 32.30
C GLN A 318 -30.75 6.27 32.44
N ALA A 319 -31.31 5.06 32.37
CA ALA A 319 -32.75 4.85 32.59
C ALA A 319 -33.20 5.22 34.02
N GLU A 320 -32.31 5.10 35.01
CA GLU A 320 -32.50 5.56 36.40
C GLU A 320 -32.24 7.07 36.59
N GLY A 321 -31.91 7.80 35.51
CA GLY A 321 -31.67 9.24 35.51
C GLY A 321 -30.29 9.67 35.99
N TRP A 322 -29.27 8.80 35.88
CA TRP A 322 -27.88 9.17 36.12
C TRP A 322 -27.28 9.91 34.92
N LEU A 323 -26.39 10.85 35.21
CA LEU A 323 -25.51 11.45 34.21
C LEU A 323 -24.32 10.51 33.98
N VAL A 324 -24.25 9.88 32.80
CA VAL A 324 -23.13 9.01 32.44
C VAL A 324 -22.21 9.75 31.47
N PHE A 325 -21.02 10.08 31.95
CA PHE A 325 -20.00 10.78 31.17
C PHE A 325 -18.88 9.82 30.77
N GLU A 326 -18.60 9.71 29.47
CA GLU A 326 -17.52 8.88 28.91
C GLU A 326 -16.40 9.77 28.38
N ALA A 327 -15.19 9.62 28.91
CA ALA A 327 -14.01 10.32 28.40
C ALA A 327 -12.72 9.58 28.74
N SER A 328 -11.90 9.33 27.73
CA SER A 328 -10.52 8.84 27.87
C SER A 328 -9.58 9.93 28.34
N ALA A 329 -8.41 9.55 28.83
CA ALA A 329 -7.37 10.51 29.19
C ALA A 329 -6.98 11.42 28.00
N ALA A 330 -6.97 10.89 26.77
CA ALA A 330 -6.61 11.64 25.58
C ALA A 330 -7.67 12.70 25.21
N GLU A 331 -8.96 12.38 25.37
CA GLU A 331 -10.05 13.32 25.08
C GLU A 331 -10.08 14.46 26.11
N VAL A 332 -9.83 14.15 27.39
CA VAL A 332 -9.68 15.17 28.44
C VAL A 332 -8.51 16.12 28.13
N LEU A 333 -7.40 15.60 27.60
CA LEU A 333 -6.16 16.33 27.27
C LEU A 333 -6.19 17.04 25.91
N SER A 334 -7.17 16.77 25.05
CA SER A 334 -7.22 17.30 23.68
C SER A 334 -7.24 18.83 23.65
N GLY A 335 -6.34 19.43 22.86
CA GLY A 335 -6.31 20.86 22.56
C GLY A 335 -5.48 21.74 23.52
N GLN A 336 -4.71 21.17 24.46
CA GLN A 336 -3.92 21.96 25.41
C GLN A 336 -2.43 21.60 25.43
N SER A 337 -1.60 22.62 25.66
CA SER A 337 -0.13 22.49 25.71
C SER A 337 0.45 22.83 27.09
N TYR A 338 -0.30 23.49 27.97
CA TYR A 338 0.20 23.97 29.27
C TYR A 338 -0.49 23.30 30.47
N ILE A 339 0.27 23.07 31.54
CA ILE A 339 -0.18 22.37 32.77
C ILE A 339 -1.36 23.11 33.45
N GLY A 340 -1.32 24.45 33.50
CA GLY A 340 -2.38 25.24 34.14
C GLY A 340 -3.74 25.07 33.45
N GLU A 341 -3.74 24.95 32.12
CA GLU A 341 -4.95 24.70 31.32
C GLU A 341 -5.52 23.31 31.63
N LEU A 342 -4.67 22.30 31.87
CA LEU A 342 -5.10 20.97 32.27
C LEU A 342 -5.78 20.95 33.65
N GLU A 343 -5.18 21.60 34.65
CA GLU A 343 -5.77 21.67 35.99
C GLU A 343 -7.12 22.41 36.00
N GLU A 344 -7.24 23.50 35.23
CA GLU A 344 -8.50 24.23 35.07
C GLU A 344 -9.57 23.38 34.39
N ARG A 345 -9.22 22.67 33.32
CA ARG A 345 -10.11 21.72 32.64
C ARG A 345 -10.62 20.61 33.55
N VAL A 346 -9.72 19.99 34.32
CA VAL A 346 -10.12 18.96 35.30
C VAL A 346 -11.06 19.57 36.33
N ARG A 347 -10.82 20.80 36.79
CA ARG A 347 -11.69 21.49 37.73
C ARG A 347 -13.10 21.74 37.16
N GLU A 348 -13.20 22.18 35.90
CA GLU A 348 -14.49 22.37 35.21
C GLU A 348 -15.27 21.06 35.07
N MET A 349 -14.57 19.98 34.67
CA MET A 349 -15.15 18.65 34.57
C MET A 349 -15.67 18.16 35.93
N LEU A 350 -14.85 18.27 36.98
CA LEU A 350 -15.23 17.87 38.33
C LEU A 350 -16.41 18.69 38.88
N ALA A 351 -16.49 19.99 38.56
CA ALA A 351 -17.60 20.83 39.00
C ALA A 351 -18.96 20.35 38.46
N VAL A 352 -18.99 19.75 37.26
CA VAL A 352 -20.21 19.14 36.72
C VAL A 352 -20.47 17.77 37.35
N LEU A 353 -19.43 16.97 37.55
CA LEU A 353 -19.55 15.58 38.04
C LEU A 353 -19.74 15.44 39.55
N ASP A 354 -19.49 16.50 40.34
CA ASP A 354 -19.66 16.53 41.81
C ASP A 354 -21.15 16.50 42.21
N ARG A 355 -21.79 15.33 42.06
CA ARG A 355 -23.21 15.10 42.37
C ARG A 355 -23.50 13.61 42.65
N PRO A 356 -24.58 13.26 43.37
CA PRO A 356 -24.86 11.89 43.78
C PRO A 356 -25.36 10.96 42.67
N ARG A 357 -25.64 11.44 41.45
CA ARG A 357 -26.06 10.60 40.31
C ARG A 357 -25.24 10.93 39.05
N ALA A 358 -23.93 10.99 39.21
CA ALA A 358 -23.00 11.10 38.09
C ALA A 358 -22.00 9.94 38.14
N LEU A 359 -21.65 9.43 36.97
CA LEU A 359 -20.64 8.40 36.78
C LEU A 359 -19.71 8.82 35.64
N TRP A 360 -18.41 8.84 35.91
CA TRP A 360 -17.40 8.93 34.86
C TRP A 360 -16.96 7.53 34.42
N ARG A 361 -17.29 7.17 33.20
CA ARG A 361 -16.71 6.03 32.49
C ARG A 361 -15.36 6.46 31.90
N ALA A 362 -14.28 5.93 32.46
CA ALA A 362 -12.93 6.15 31.99
C ALA A 362 -12.47 4.93 31.15
N PRO A 363 -12.64 4.95 29.81
CA PRO A 363 -12.05 3.92 28.95
C PRO A 363 -10.53 3.96 29.09
N GLU A 364 -9.90 2.78 29.03
CA GLU A 364 -8.45 2.62 29.18
C GLU A 364 -7.92 3.26 30.47
N PHE A 365 -8.55 2.94 31.61
CA PHE A 365 -8.28 3.59 32.91
C PHE A 365 -6.79 3.67 33.26
N PHE A 366 -6.01 2.64 32.92
CA PHE A 366 -4.58 2.58 33.20
C PHE A 366 -3.80 3.78 32.59
N ASP A 367 -4.24 4.29 31.44
CA ASP A 367 -3.57 5.40 30.76
C ASP A 367 -3.64 6.72 31.55
N LEU A 368 -4.61 6.85 32.47
CA LEU A 368 -4.71 8.01 33.37
C LEU A 368 -3.46 8.17 34.25
N LEU A 369 -2.73 7.07 34.52
CA LEU A 369 -1.52 7.09 35.34
C LEU A 369 -0.39 7.90 34.69
N ALA A 370 -0.22 7.78 33.37
CA ALA A 370 0.91 8.37 32.66
C ALA A 370 0.53 9.58 31.80
N LYS A 371 -0.67 9.59 31.21
CA LYS A 371 -1.11 10.69 30.35
C LYS A 371 -1.35 11.96 31.18
N GLY A 372 -0.82 13.08 30.71
CA GLY A 372 -0.77 14.35 31.44
C GLY A 372 0.55 14.60 32.18
N SER A 373 1.45 13.60 32.25
CA SER A 373 2.80 13.78 32.82
C SER A 373 3.72 14.59 31.90
N HIS A 374 4.65 15.33 32.49
CA HIS A 374 5.61 16.15 31.77
C HIS A 374 7.02 15.97 32.33
N SER A 375 8.06 16.36 31.57
CA SER A 375 9.47 16.13 31.97
C SER A 375 9.86 16.78 33.30
N ARG A 376 9.09 17.77 33.77
CA ARG A 376 9.28 18.47 35.05
C ARG A 376 8.36 18.01 36.17
N ASP A 377 7.27 17.30 35.86
CA ASP A 377 6.30 16.81 36.86
C ASP A 377 5.73 15.45 36.40
N PRO A 378 6.04 14.35 37.11
CA PRO A 378 5.61 13.01 36.73
C PRO A 378 4.12 12.74 37.03
N ARG A 379 3.39 13.70 37.61
CA ARG A 379 1.97 13.52 37.95
C ARG A 379 1.12 13.37 36.69
N GLY A 380 0.35 12.28 36.63
CA GLY A 380 -0.61 12.01 35.55
C GLY A 380 -1.99 12.59 35.85
N LEU A 381 -2.93 12.43 34.90
CA LEU A 381 -4.32 12.84 35.09
C LEU A 381 -4.99 12.14 36.28
N LEU A 382 -4.62 10.88 36.56
CA LEU A 382 -5.09 10.13 37.74
C LEU A 382 -4.81 10.89 39.04
N ASP A 383 -3.62 11.48 39.16
CA ASP A 383 -3.20 12.20 40.37
C ASP A 383 -4.01 13.49 40.59
N LEU A 384 -4.53 14.09 39.51
CA LEU A 384 -5.38 15.30 39.58
C LEU A 384 -6.80 15.00 40.03
N VAL A 385 -7.34 13.83 39.67
CA VAL A 385 -8.72 13.43 39.99
C VAL A 385 -8.84 12.62 41.28
N LEU A 386 -7.75 11.99 41.74
CA LEU A 386 -7.73 11.16 42.95
C LEU A 386 -8.31 11.86 44.18
N PRO A 387 -8.01 13.15 44.47
CA PRO A 387 -8.59 13.84 45.63
C PRO A 387 -10.13 13.99 45.58
N ALA A 388 -10.74 13.95 44.39
CA ALA A 388 -12.20 13.97 44.27
C ALA A 388 -12.80 12.58 44.52
N ILE A 389 -12.10 11.52 44.11
CA ILE A 389 -12.47 10.12 44.35
C ILE A 389 -12.37 9.79 45.84
N GLU A 390 -11.27 10.18 46.48
CA GLU A 390 -11.04 9.95 47.92
C GLU A 390 -12.13 10.58 48.80
N ARG A 391 -12.67 11.73 48.39
CA ARG A 391 -13.75 12.43 49.08
C ARG A 391 -15.15 11.92 48.70
N GLY A 392 -15.26 10.93 47.82
CA GLY A 392 -16.54 10.41 47.33
C GLY A 392 -17.33 11.39 46.45
N ARG A 393 -16.67 12.44 45.93
CA ARG A 393 -17.27 13.46 45.06
C ARG A 393 -17.28 13.06 43.58
N LEU A 394 -16.43 12.11 43.22
CA LEU A 394 -16.34 11.57 41.87
C LEU A 394 -16.45 10.06 41.92
N ARG A 395 -17.40 9.50 41.17
CA ARG A 395 -17.50 8.07 40.93
C ARG A 395 -16.95 7.75 39.56
N VAL A 396 -16.02 6.80 39.52
CA VAL A 396 -15.36 6.37 38.31
C VAL A 396 -15.59 4.89 38.10
N ILE A 397 -15.89 4.51 36.85
CA ILE A 397 -15.78 3.14 36.40
C ILE A 397 -14.71 3.04 35.32
N GLY A 398 -13.78 2.10 35.50
CA GLY A 398 -12.65 1.90 34.59
C GLY A 398 -12.47 0.44 34.22
N GLU A 399 -12.04 0.18 32.98
CA GLU A 399 -11.59 -1.14 32.56
C GLU A 399 -10.08 -1.25 32.74
N ILE A 400 -9.62 -2.39 33.28
CA ILE A 400 -8.19 -2.65 33.48
C ILE A 400 -7.89 -4.14 33.26
N THR A 401 -6.69 -4.47 32.80
CA THR A 401 -6.22 -5.87 32.76
C THR A 401 -5.55 -6.26 34.09
N PRO A 402 -5.50 -7.54 34.47
CA PRO A 402 -4.84 -7.97 35.71
C PRO A 402 -3.38 -7.50 35.81
N ARG A 403 -2.67 -7.50 34.68
CA ARG A 403 -1.29 -7.01 34.60
C ARG A 403 -1.18 -5.50 34.82
N GLN A 404 -2.03 -4.71 34.16
CA GLN A 404 -2.09 -3.26 34.36
C GLN A 404 -2.47 -2.92 35.80
N LEU A 405 -3.40 -3.67 36.39
CA LEU A 405 -3.78 -3.50 37.79
C LEU A 405 -2.57 -3.72 38.72
N ALA A 406 -1.78 -4.78 38.51
CA ALA A 406 -0.58 -5.02 39.30
C ALA A 406 0.41 -3.85 39.21
N GLN A 407 0.65 -3.33 38.00
CA GLN A 407 1.51 -2.15 37.78
C GLN A 407 0.95 -0.89 38.44
N LEU A 408 -0.36 -0.67 38.32
CA LEU A 408 -1.05 0.47 38.90
C LEU A 408 -0.95 0.45 40.43
N LEU A 409 -1.15 -0.71 41.06
CA LEU A 409 -1.07 -0.85 42.52
C LEU A 409 0.35 -0.66 43.05
N VAL A 410 1.38 -1.01 42.27
CA VAL A 410 2.78 -0.71 42.61
C VAL A 410 3.03 0.80 42.53
N ALA A 411 2.54 1.46 41.48
CA ALA A 411 2.75 2.89 41.29
C ALA A 411 1.93 3.77 42.26
N ARG A 412 0.69 3.37 42.57
CA ARG A 412 -0.28 4.09 43.40
C ARG A 412 -1.06 3.11 44.31
N PRO A 413 -0.50 2.74 45.46
CA PRO A 413 -1.14 1.82 46.41
C PRO A 413 -2.51 2.30 46.92
N VAL A 414 -2.72 3.63 46.95
CA VAL A 414 -3.97 4.29 47.41
C VAL A 414 -5.20 3.81 46.63
N ILE A 415 -5.05 3.40 45.37
CA ILE A 415 -6.14 2.85 44.55
C ILE A 415 -6.86 1.68 45.23
N LYS A 416 -6.14 0.84 45.98
CA LYS A 416 -6.71 -0.33 46.67
C LYS A 416 -7.75 0.03 47.72
N HIS A 417 -7.73 1.26 48.24
CA HIS A 417 -8.64 1.71 49.30
C HIS A 417 -9.85 2.50 48.78
N HIS A 418 -9.80 2.99 47.55
CA HIS A 418 -10.85 3.87 46.99
C HIS A 418 -11.55 3.27 45.76
N PHE A 419 -11.06 2.14 45.27
CA PHE A 419 -11.69 1.39 44.19
C PHE A 419 -12.03 -0.04 44.64
N GLU A 420 -13.25 -0.44 44.35
CA GLU A 420 -13.67 -1.84 44.41
C GLU A 420 -13.25 -2.57 43.13
N LEU A 421 -12.80 -3.80 43.26
CA LEU A 421 -12.33 -4.62 42.13
C LEU A 421 -13.41 -5.63 41.76
N LEU A 422 -13.90 -5.55 40.52
CA LEU A 422 -14.82 -6.53 39.96
C LEU A 422 -14.08 -7.37 38.91
N ASN A 423 -13.80 -8.64 39.23
CA ASN A 423 -13.04 -9.52 38.35
C ASN A 423 -13.94 -10.37 37.46
N LEU A 424 -13.87 -10.13 36.15
CA LEU A 424 -14.49 -10.97 35.12
C LEU A 424 -13.54 -12.07 34.67
N MET A 425 -13.94 -13.30 34.93
CA MET A 425 -13.28 -14.49 34.44
C MET A 425 -13.75 -14.82 33.02
N PRO A 426 -12.90 -15.43 32.18
CA PRO A 426 -13.33 -15.99 30.90
C PRO A 426 -14.49 -16.97 31.06
N LEU A 427 -15.41 -16.99 30.10
CA LEU A 427 -16.57 -17.86 30.16
C LEU A 427 -16.16 -19.34 30.01
N GLU A 428 -16.71 -20.19 30.89
CA GLU A 428 -16.45 -21.63 30.87
C GLU A 428 -16.95 -22.30 29.57
N PRO A 429 -16.25 -23.32 29.04
CA PRO A 429 -16.64 -23.98 27.79
C PRO A 429 -18.08 -24.51 27.78
N ALA A 430 -18.58 -24.98 28.92
CA ALA A 430 -19.96 -25.48 29.05
C ALA A 430 -21.02 -24.39 28.85
N ALA A 431 -20.72 -23.13 29.18
CA ALA A 431 -21.62 -22.00 29.02
C ALA A 431 -21.47 -21.30 27.65
N LEU A 432 -20.38 -21.60 26.92
CA LEU A 432 -20.09 -20.99 25.61
C LEU A 432 -21.03 -21.48 24.49
N ALA A 433 -21.34 -22.78 24.46
CA ALA A 433 -22.23 -23.34 23.43
C ALA A 433 -23.68 -22.78 23.50
N PRO A 434 -24.33 -22.71 24.68
CA PRO A 434 -25.62 -22.03 24.81
C PRO A 434 -25.59 -20.56 24.38
N LEU A 435 -24.51 -19.83 24.70
CA LEU A 435 -24.34 -18.43 24.30
C LEU A 435 -24.25 -18.28 22.78
N ALA A 436 -23.46 -19.15 22.12
CA ALA A 436 -23.32 -19.14 20.66
C ALA A 436 -24.65 -19.47 19.96
N ALA A 437 -25.42 -20.42 20.50
CA ALA A 437 -26.74 -20.76 19.98
C ALA A 437 -27.73 -19.60 20.14
N GLN A 438 -27.69 -18.89 21.29
CA GLN A 438 -28.51 -17.70 21.51
C GLN A 438 -28.13 -16.57 20.56
N TRP A 439 -26.84 -16.33 20.34
CA TRP A 439 -26.34 -15.38 19.34
C TRP A 439 -26.90 -15.69 17.95
N ALA A 440 -26.77 -16.95 17.50
CA ALA A 440 -27.22 -17.38 16.18
C ALA A 440 -28.73 -17.23 16.02
N ARG A 441 -29.50 -17.51 17.08
CA ARG A 441 -30.96 -17.30 17.10
C ARG A 441 -31.34 -15.84 16.91
N ILE A 442 -30.74 -14.92 17.69
CA ILE A 442 -31.03 -13.48 17.61
C ILE A 442 -30.73 -12.95 16.20
N GLU A 443 -29.59 -13.33 15.62
CA GLU A 443 -29.21 -12.91 14.27
C GLU A 443 -30.11 -13.53 13.19
N SER A 444 -30.55 -14.78 13.39
CA SER A 444 -31.48 -15.44 12.46
C SER A 444 -32.85 -14.77 12.45
N GLU A 445 -33.36 -14.39 13.63
CA GLU A 445 -34.61 -13.63 13.77
C GLU A 445 -34.49 -12.24 13.11
N ARG A 446 -33.36 -11.55 13.31
CA ARG A 446 -33.08 -10.24 12.71
C ARG A 446 -33.04 -10.28 11.18
N LEU A 447 -32.47 -11.33 10.61
CA LEU A 447 -32.29 -11.48 9.16
C LEU A 447 -33.44 -12.23 8.46
N GLY A 448 -34.34 -12.86 9.22
CA GLY A 448 -35.40 -13.71 8.69
C GLY A 448 -34.90 -14.97 7.98
N ARG A 449 -33.66 -15.40 8.24
CA ARG A 449 -32.99 -16.56 7.63
C ARG A 449 -32.08 -17.23 8.65
N GLU A 450 -31.88 -18.54 8.54
CA GLU A 450 -30.97 -19.28 9.40
C GLU A 450 -29.51 -18.79 9.22
N VAL A 451 -28.87 -18.43 10.33
CA VAL A 451 -27.50 -17.91 10.34
C VAL A 451 -26.46 -19.01 10.49
N ALA A 452 -26.60 -19.92 11.46
CA ALA A 452 -25.64 -21.00 11.69
C ALA A 452 -26.28 -22.15 12.49
N GLY A 453 -25.96 -23.38 12.12
CA GLY A 453 -26.36 -24.58 12.86
C GLY A 453 -25.40 -24.94 13.99
N GLU A 454 -25.81 -25.85 14.88
CA GLU A 454 -25.06 -26.25 16.08
C GLU A 454 -23.65 -26.80 15.76
N ARG A 455 -23.51 -27.59 14.68
CA ARG A 455 -22.21 -28.11 14.22
C ARG A 455 -21.26 -27.00 13.82
N THR A 456 -21.73 -26.01 13.05
CA THR A 456 -20.94 -24.85 12.63
C THR A 456 -20.50 -24.02 13.84
N LEU A 457 -21.37 -23.84 14.83
CA LEU A 457 -21.03 -23.09 16.06
C LEU A 457 -19.94 -23.79 16.88
N ALA A 458 -20.03 -25.12 17.02
CA ALA A 458 -18.98 -25.91 17.68
C ALA A 458 -17.65 -25.85 16.92
N GLU A 459 -17.70 -25.90 15.58
CA GLU A 459 -16.52 -25.75 14.73
C GLU A 459 -15.91 -24.34 14.85
N ALA A 460 -16.72 -23.28 14.87
CA ALA A 460 -16.30 -21.91 15.09
C ALA A 460 -15.59 -21.74 16.44
N ALA A 461 -16.11 -22.36 17.51
CA ALA A 461 -15.47 -22.33 18.83
C ALA A 461 -14.08 -22.98 18.81
N ARG A 462 -13.96 -24.15 18.16
CA ARG A 462 -12.67 -24.84 17.99
C ARG A 462 -11.68 -24.00 17.19
N MET A 463 -12.10 -23.49 16.03
CA MET A 463 -11.25 -22.67 15.15
C MET A 463 -10.85 -21.36 15.83
N ALA A 464 -11.77 -20.67 16.50
CA ALA A 464 -11.45 -19.42 17.20
C ALA A 464 -10.41 -19.64 18.30
N ALA A 465 -10.50 -20.75 19.06
CA ALA A 465 -9.51 -21.10 20.07
C ALA A 465 -8.14 -21.44 19.48
N GLN A 466 -8.10 -22.06 18.29
CA GLN A 466 -6.86 -22.44 17.60
C GLN A 466 -6.15 -21.24 16.97
N TYR A 467 -6.88 -20.35 16.29
CA TYR A 467 -6.31 -19.25 15.51
C TYR A 467 -6.27 -17.91 16.24
N PHE A 468 -7.00 -17.73 17.35
CA PHE A 468 -6.98 -16.49 18.14
C PHE A 468 -6.76 -16.73 19.65
N PRO A 469 -5.72 -17.49 20.05
CA PRO A 469 -5.44 -17.86 21.44
C PRO A 469 -5.03 -16.66 22.31
N GLU A 470 -4.74 -15.49 21.73
CA GLU A 470 -4.46 -14.24 22.45
C GLU A 470 -5.72 -13.61 23.06
N GLN A 471 -6.88 -14.10 22.65
CA GLN A 471 -8.19 -13.60 23.08
C GLN A 471 -8.90 -14.60 23.98
N HIS A 472 -9.83 -14.08 24.77
CA HIS A 472 -10.56 -14.87 25.75
C HIS A 472 -12.04 -14.93 25.41
N GLU A 473 -12.70 -15.97 25.93
CA GLU A 473 -14.14 -16.17 25.76
C GLU A 473 -14.94 -15.23 26.66
N PRO A 474 -16.13 -14.79 26.20
CA PRO A 474 -16.82 -15.19 24.97
C PRO A 474 -16.48 -14.36 23.72
N GLY A 475 -15.73 -13.27 23.87
CA GLY A 475 -15.46 -12.33 22.79
C GLY A 475 -14.69 -12.95 21.62
N ARG A 476 -13.81 -13.91 21.89
CA ARG A 476 -13.06 -14.65 20.86
C ARG A 476 -13.98 -15.33 19.86
N LEU A 477 -14.92 -16.15 20.33
CA LEU A 477 -15.90 -16.84 19.48
C LEU A 477 -16.87 -15.87 18.80
N LEU A 478 -17.53 -15.00 19.58
CA LEU A 478 -18.59 -14.14 19.06
C LEU A 478 -18.08 -13.17 17.98
N ARG A 479 -16.82 -12.74 18.09
CA ARG A 479 -16.20 -11.88 17.07
C ARG A 479 -15.95 -12.64 15.77
N LEU A 480 -15.44 -13.88 15.82
CA LEU A 480 -15.31 -14.71 14.61
C LEU A 480 -16.66 -14.91 13.92
N LEU A 481 -17.70 -15.22 14.69
CA LEU A 481 -19.06 -15.41 14.18
C LEU A 481 -19.63 -14.12 13.58
N GLY A 482 -19.45 -12.98 14.25
CA GLY A 482 -19.88 -11.67 13.77
C GLY A 482 -19.18 -11.25 12.48
N ASP A 483 -17.85 -11.41 12.42
CA ASP A 483 -17.06 -11.11 11.23
C ASP A 483 -17.49 -12.02 10.05
N ALA A 484 -17.70 -13.31 10.31
CA ALA A 484 -18.14 -14.26 9.30
C ALA A 484 -19.56 -13.96 8.79
N LEU A 485 -20.47 -13.58 9.68
CA LEU A 485 -21.83 -13.16 9.32
C LEU A 485 -21.80 -11.88 8.48
N GLN A 486 -20.98 -10.90 8.85
CA GLN A 486 -20.83 -9.67 8.08
C GLN A 486 -20.29 -9.94 6.67
N ALA A 487 -19.25 -10.77 6.55
CA ALA A 487 -18.68 -11.16 5.27
C ALA A 487 -19.69 -11.95 4.41
N ALA A 488 -20.48 -12.83 5.02
CA ALA A 488 -21.54 -13.58 4.37
C ALA A 488 -22.68 -12.70 3.85
N CYS A 489 -23.08 -11.68 4.62
CA CYS A 489 -24.14 -10.74 4.25
C CYS A 489 -23.69 -9.74 3.17
N ALA A 490 -22.39 -9.48 3.05
CA ALA A 490 -21.85 -8.58 2.02
C ALA A 490 -21.85 -9.19 0.60
N GLN A 491 -22.11 -10.50 0.46
CA GLN A 491 -22.21 -11.18 -0.83
C GLN A 491 -23.63 -11.10 -1.39
N GLU A 492 -23.75 -11.04 -2.72
CA GLU A 492 -25.04 -11.07 -3.42
C GLU A 492 -25.14 -12.31 -4.33
N PRO A 493 -26.04 -13.27 -4.02
CA PRO A 493 -26.93 -13.33 -2.86
C PRO A 493 -26.19 -13.63 -1.53
N PRO A 494 -26.79 -13.30 -0.37
CA PRO A 494 -26.16 -13.54 0.93
C PRO A 494 -25.85 -15.01 1.15
N ALA A 495 -24.59 -15.27 1.45
CA ALA A 495 -24.05 -16.59 1.67
C ALA A 495 -24.41 -17.05 3.10
N LEU A 496 -25.65 -17.50 3.30
CA LEU A 496 -26.18 -18.07 4.56
C LEU A 496 -26.92 -19.41 4.32
N PRO A 497 -26.89 -20.36 5.27
CA PRO A 497 -26.27 -20.30 6.61
C PRO A 497 -24.74 -20.48 6.58
N LEU A 498 -24.05 -19.99 7.60
CA LEU A 498 -22.61 -20.15 7.78
C LEU A 498 -22.19 -21.63 7.86
N ASP A 499 -21.05 -21.93 7.26
CA ASP A 499 -20.41 -23.25 7.22
C ASP A 499 -18.91 -23.13 7.55
N GLY A 500 -18.24 -24.28 7.69
CA GLY A 500 -16.79 -24.33 7.98
C GLY A 500 -15.94 -23.60 6.94
N GLU A 501 -16.33 -23.62 5.67
CA GLU A 501 -15.61 -22.92 4.58
C GLU A 501 -15.62 -21.41 4.77
N ARG A 502 -16.76 -20.84 5.15
CA ARG A 502 -16.89 -19.40 5.42
C ARG A 502 -16.17 -18.98 6.70
N LEU A 503 -16.17 -19.84 7.72
CA LEU A 503 -15.37 -19.62 8.92
C LEU A 503 -13.87 -19.58 8.57
N LEU A 504 -13.38 -20.54 7.79
CA LEU A 504 -12.00 -20.57 7.30
C LEU A 504 -11.69 -19.36 6.42
N ALA A 505 -12.58 -18.96 5.51
CA ALA A 505 -12.40 -17.76 4.69
C ALA A 505 -12.27 -16.48 5.55
N THR A 506 -13.07 -16.37 6.61
CA THR A 506 -13.01 -15.26 7.56
C THR A 506 -11.69 -15.28 8.35
N ILE A 507 -11.24 -16.47 8.77
CA ILE A 507 -9.95 -16.65 9.42
C ILE A 507 -8.81 -16.29 8.47
N ALA A 508 -8.82 -16.74 7.22
CA ALA A 508 -7.83 -16.37 6.21
C ALA A 508 -7.79 -14.86 5.99
N GLN A 509 -8.94 -14.20 5.88
CA GLN A 509 -9.01 -12.75 5.70
C GLN A 509 -8.40 -12.00 6.90
N ARG A 510 -8.70 -12.44 8.12
CA ARG A 510 -8.19 -11.78 9.34
C ARG A 510 -6.72 -12.11 9.62
N SER A 511 -6.37 -13.38 9.57
CA SER A 511 -4.99 -13.86 9.77
C SER A 511 -4.07 -13.52 8.60
N GLY A 512 -4.61 -13.24 7.42
CA GLY A 512 -3.85 -13.09 6.18
C GLY A 512 -3.26 -14.40 5.64
N LEU A 513 -3.35 -15.52 6.38
CA LEU A 513 -2.78 -16.79 5.95
C LEU A 513 -3.54 -17.35 4.74
N PRO A 514 -2.86 -18.04 3.81
CA PRO A 514 -3.52 -18.59 2.64
C PRO A 514 -4.46 -19.72 3.04
N LEU A 515 -5.61 -19.83 2.39
CA LEU A 515 -6.55 -20.94 2.60
C LEU A 515 -5.88 -22.31 2.47
N GLU A 516 -4.94 -22.45 1.52
CA GLU A 516 -4.16 -23.68 1.32
C GLU A 516 -3.35 -24.09 2.57
N VAL A 517 -2.97 -23.15 3.44
CA VAL A 517 -2.21 -23.41 4.67
C VAL A 517 -3.13 -23.73 5.84
N ILE A 518 -4.29 -23.06 5.94
CA ILE A 518 -5.20 -23.20 7.09
C ILE A 518 -6.31 -24.24 6.90
N ASP A 519 -6.66 -24.60 5.66
CA ASP A 519 -7.69 -25.60 5.36
C ASP A 519 -7.06 -27.01 5.38
N ASP A 520 -7.41 -27.79 6.41
CA ASP A 520 -6.96 -29.18 6.59
C ASP A 520 -7.39 -30.09 5.43
N ARG A 521 -8.44 -29.71 4.68
CA ARG A 521 -8.99 -30.53 3.58
C ARG A 521 -8.22 -30.38 2.27
N GLN A 522 -7.44 -29.30 2.13
CA GLN A 522 -6.65 -29.03 0.93
C GLN A 522 -5.24 -29.59 1.09
N SER A 523 -4.69 -30.23 0.06
CA SER A 523 -3.28 -30.62 0.04
C SER A 523 -2.40 -29.41 -0.27
N LEU A 524 -1.23 -29.35 0.35
CA LEU A 524 -0.22 -28.33 0.03
C LEU A 524 0.83 -28.92 -0.89
N ASP A 525 0.99 -28.34 -2.08
CA ASP A 525 2.03 -28.74 -3.04
C ASP A 525 3.36 -28.10 -2.67
N LEU A 526 4.18 -28.86 -1.92
CA LEU A 526 5.50 -28.39 -1.48
C LEU A 526 6.47 -28.14 -2.65
N GLU A 527 6.32 -28.82 -3.79
CA GLU A 527 7.21 -28.61 -4.94
C GLU A 527 6.88 -27.31 -5.65
N ARG A 528 5.59 -26.97 -5.80
CA ARG A 528 5.15 -25.65 -6.27
C ARG A 528 5.66 -24.53 -5.36
N LEU A 529 5.61 -24.71 -4.04
CA LEU A 529 6.17 -23.74 -3.09
C LEU A 529 7.69 -23.62 -3.21
N ARG A 530 8.40 -24.74 -3.37
CA ARG A 530 9.85 -24.77 -3.60
C ARG A 530 10.22 -24.02 -4.87
N GLU A 531 9.50 -24.22 -5.97
CA GLU A 531 9.69 -23.47 -7.21
C GLU A 531 9.49 -21.96 -7.01
N PHE A 532 8.46 -21.57 -6.26
CA PHE A 532 8.21 -20.15 -5.94
C PHE A 532 9.44 -19.51 -5.27
N PHE A 533 10.02 -20.18 -4.27
CA PHE A 533 11.22 -19.68 -3.60
C PHE A 533 12.46 -19.69 -4.52
N ARG A 534 12.69 -20.77 -5.27
CA ARG A 534 13.84 -20.90 -6.21
C ARG A 534 13.82 -19.86 -7.34
N ARG A 535 12.63 -19.43 -7.77
CA ARG A 535 12.50 -18.34 -8.75
C ARG A 535 13.04 -17.02 -8.19
N ARG A 536 13.04 -16.81 -6.87
CA ARG A 536 13.47 -15.57 -6.20
C ARG A 536 14.85 -15.65 -5.58
N VAL A 537 15.17 -16.75 -4.92
CA VAL A 537 16.44 -16.97 -4.19
C VAL A 537 17.15 -18.17 -4.81
N LEU A 538 18.32 -17.91 -5.40
CA LEU A 538 19.12 -18.92 -6.10
C LEU A 538 20.24 -19.47 -5.20
N GLY A 539 20.47 -20.78 -5.26
CA GLY A 539 21.59 -21.45 -4.59
C GLY A 539 21.47 -21.61 -3.07
N GLN A 540 20.27 -21.43 -2.49
CA GLN A 540 20.03 -21.49 -1.05
C GLN A 540 18.97 -22.54 -0.66
N ASP A 541 19.09 -23.77 -1.21
CA ASP A 541 18.08 -24.83 -0.99
C ASP A 541 17.89 -25.20 0.48
N GLU A 542 18.97 -25.28 1.28
CA GLU A 542 18.89 -25.55 2.74
C GLU A 542 17.99 -24.54 3.46
N ALA A 543 18.03 -23.27 3.04
CA ALA A 543 17.20 -22.22 3.62
C ALA A 543 15.74 -22.32 3.19
N VAL A 544 15.50 -22.66 1.93
CA VAL A 544 14.16 -22.89 1.39
C VAL A 544 13.51 -24.09 2.06
N ASP A 545 14.20 -25.22 2.14
CA ASP A 545 13.69 -26.45 2.75
C ASP A 545 13.36 -26.24 4.24
N ALA A 546 14.20 -25.51 4.99
CA ALA A 546 13.92 -25.20 6.39
C ALA A 546 12.62 -24.39 6.59
N LEU A 547 12.27 -23.51 5.66
CA LEU A 547 11.00 -22.77 5.69
C LEU A 547 9.83 -23.66 5.24
N LEU A 548 10.01 -24.49 4.21
CA LEU A 548 8.98 -25.43 3.75
C LEU A 548 8.60 -26.44 4.83
N ASP A 549 9.59 -27.00 5.53
CA ASP A 549 9.36 -27.88 6.69
C ASP A 549 8.47 -27.19 7.74
N ARG A 550 8.69 -25.89 7.96
CA ARG A 550 7.93 -25.12 8.94
C ARG A 550 6.51 -24.82 8.49
N ILE A 551 6.31 -24.48 7.22
CA ILE A 551 4.97 -24.31 6.65
C ILE A 551 4.20 -25.63 6.69
N ALA A 552 4.87 -26.76 6.41
CA ALA A 552 4.27 -28.09 6.50
C ALA A 552 3.86 -28.43 7.95
N MET A 553 4.70 -28.13 8.95
CA MET A 553 4.35 -28.31 10.36
C MET A 553 3.17 -27.42 10.80
N LEU A 554 3.14 -26.17 10.35
CA LEU A 554 2.03 -25.25 10.60
C LEU A 554 0.71 -25.80 10.02
N LYS A 555 0.74 -26.24 8.76
CA LYS A 555 -0.41 -26.86 8.10
C LYS A 555 -0.87 -28.15 8.79
N ALA A 556 0.06 -28.95 9.28
CA ALA A 556 -0.26 -30.18 10.01
C ALA A 556 -0.73 -29.93 11.45
N GLY A 557 -0.73 -28.67 11.92
CA GLY A 557 -1.06 -28.32 13.30
C GLY A 557 -0.07 -28.88 14.34
N LEU A 558 1.18 -29.14 13.94
CA LEU A 558 2.23 -29.75 14.77
C LEU A 558 3.18 -28.72 15.42
N THR A 559 2.86 -27.43 15.33
CA THR A 559 3.62 -26.36 15.95
C THR A 559 3.29 -26.19 17.43
N ASP A 560 4.25 -25.73 18.23
CA ASP A 560 4.03 -25.40 19.64
C ASP A 560 3.21 -24.11 19.78
N ASN A 561 2.03 -24.20 20.41
CA ASN A 561 1.12 -23.07 20.62
C ASN A 561 1.58 -22.11 21.73
N GLY A 562 2.70 -22.38 22.41
CA GLY A 562 3.31 -21.48 23.40
C GLY A 562 4.41 -20.57 22.84
N ARG A 563 4.92 -20.87 21.63
CA ARG A 563 6.10 -20.23 21.03
C ARG A 563 5.75 -19.59 19.69
N PRO A 564 6.60 -18.72 19.12
CA PRO A 564 6.41 -18.26 17.74
C PRO A 564 6.38 -19.44 16.77
N ILE A 565 5.68 -19.29 15.63
CA ILE A 565 5.52 -20.37 14.62
C ILE A 565 6.89 -20.95 14.28
N GLY A 566 7.88 -20.09 14.04
CA GLY A 566 9.27 -20.51 13.89
C GLY A 566 10.25 -19.36 14.12
N VAL A 567 11.38 -19.66 14.75
CA VAL A 567 12.48 -18.72 14.98
C VAL A 567 13.74 -19.18 14.23
N PHE A 568 14.12 -18.45 13.19
CA PHE A 568 15.22 -18.79 12.29
C PHE A 568 16.37 -17.79 12.41
N LEU A 569 17.61 -18.28 12.39
CA LEU A 569 18.79 -17.44 12.18
C LEU A 569 19.42 -17.75 10.83
N PHE A 570 19.38 -16.78 9.93
CA PHE A 570 20.01 -16.80 8.62
C PHE A 570 21.40 -16.17 8.72
N ALA A 571 22.44 -16.98 8.69
CA ALA A 571 23.83 -16.53 8.82
C ALA A 571 24.61 -16.75 7.52
N GLY A 572 25.43 -15.79 7.12
CA GLY A 572 26.30 -15.92 5.94
C GLY A 572 26.76 -14.58 5.38
N PRO A 573 27.45 -14.55 4.23
CA PRO A 573 27.96 -13.31 3.63
C PRO A 573 26.87 -12.30 3.27
N THR A 574 27.25 -11.04 3.06
CA THR A 574 26.29 -10.01 2.61
C THR A 574 25.84 -10.29 1.18
N GLY A 575 24.57 -10.04 0.88
CA GLY A 575 24.06 -10.11 -0.49
C GLY A 575 23.80 -11.53 -1.04
N THR A 576 23.72 -12.56 -0.19
CA THR A 576 23.41 -13.95 -0.56
C THR A 576 21.91 -14.29 -0.60
N GLY A 577 21.03 -13.36 -0.23
CA GLY A 577 19.57 -13.54 -0.33
C GLY A 577 18.80 -13.71 0.99
N LYS A 578 19.45 -13.55 2.16
CA LYS A 578 18.82 -13.69 3.49
C LYS A 578 17.52 -12.86 3.64
N THR A 579 17.60 -11.56 3.39
CA THR A 579 16.47 -10.62 3.44
C THR A 579 15.43 -10.91 2.33
N GLU A 580 15.88 -11.37 1.16
CA GLU A 580 15.00 -11.68 0.03
C GLU A 580 14.14 -12.92 0.31
N LEU A 581 14.70 -13.92 1.00
CA LEU A 581 13.97 -15.11 1.40
C LEU A 581 12.85 -14.79 2.40
N ALA A 582 13.13 -13.91 3.38
CA ALA A 582 12.11 -13.44 4.32
C ALA A 582 10.98 -12.67 3.62
N LYS A 583 11.30 -11.83 2.63
CA LYS A 583 10.30 -11.17 1.79
C LYS A 583 9.47 -12.14 0.98
N ALA A 584 10.12 -13.13 0.36
CA ALA A 584 9.42 -14.17 -0.38
C ALA A 584 8.45 -14.94 0.52
N LEU A 585 8.83 -15.24 1.77
CA LEU A 585 7.95 -15.88 2.74
C LEU A 585 6.75 -15.01 3.11
N GLY A 586 6.98 -13.72 3.37
CA GLY A 586 5.90 -12.77 3.66
C GLY A 586 4.90 -12.67 2.50
N GLU A 587 5.37 -12.56 1.26
CA GLU A 587 4.50 -12.54 0.09
C GLU A 587 3.76 -13.86 -0.12
N LEU A 588 4.41 -15.00 0.08
CA LEU A 588 3.77 -16.30 -0.06
C LEU A 588 2.63 -16.49 0.95
N LEU A 589 2.88 -16.15 2.21
CA LEU A 589 1.91 -16.38 3.28
C LEU A 589 0.83 -15.31 3.34
N PHE A 590 1.13 -14.06 2.97
CA PHE A 590 0.22 -12.94 3.22
C PHE A 590 -0.18 -12.16 1.98
N GLY A 591 0.35 -12.52 0.81
CA GLY A 591 0.07 -11.86 -0.47
C GLY A 591 0.54 -10.40 -0.56
N SER A 592 1.16 -9.85 0.49
CA SER A 592 1.57 -8.44 0.57
C SER A 592 2.80 -8.25 1.45
N ASP A 593 3.62 -7.25 1.11
CA ASP A 593 4.79 -6.84 1.90
C ASP A 593 4.42 -6.17 3.24
N GLU A 594 3.16 -5.75 3.43
CA GLU A 594 2.70 -5.05 4.63
C GLU A 594 2.81 -5.90 5.90
N ARG A 595 2.68 -7.23 5.76
CA ARG A 595 2.80 -8.19 6.88
C ARG A 595 4.23 -8.68 7.12
N LEU A 596 5.22 -8.08 6.44
CA LEU A 596 6.63 -8.24 6.75
C LEU A 596 7.09 -7.07 7.65
N LEU A 597 7.18 -7.33 8.95
CA LEU A 597 7.70 -6.38 9.93
C LEU A 597 9.22 -6.41 9.93
N ARG A 598 9.83 -5.53 9.12
CA ARG A 598 11.29 -5.40 9.03
C ARG A 598 11.82 -4.37 10.03
N LEU A 599 12.81 -4.79 10.82
CA LEU A 599 13.54 -3.96 11.77
C LEU A 599 15.05 -4.05 11.45
N ASP A 600 15.70 -2.90 11.28
CA ASP A 600 17.16 -2.82 11.14
C ASP A 600 17.79 -2.75 12.53
N MET A 601 18.51 -3.80 12.93
CA MET A 601 19.11 -3.91 14.26
C MET A 601 20.29 -2.95 14.46
N SER A 602 20.80 -2.35 13.38
CA SER A 602 21.78 -1.27 13.47
C SER A 602 21.19 0.00 14.08
N GLU A 603 19.87 0.22 14.02
CA GLU A 603 19.19 1.33 14.71
C GLU A 603 19.10 1.09 16.23
N PHE A 604 19.36 -0.15 16.68
CA PHE A 604 19.20 -0.59 18.06
C PHE A 604 20.54 -0.83 18.80
N GLN A 605 21.58 -0.09 18.42
CA GLN A 605 22.94 -0.22 18.98
C GLN A 605 23.09 0.34 20.40
N SER A 606 22.26 1.31 20.79
CA SER A 606 22.35 1.97 22.10
C SER A 606 21.43 1.33 23.13
N GLU A 607 21.75 1.44 24.42
CA GLU A 607 20.88 0.89 25.48
C GLU A 607 19.46 1.49 25.43
N ASP A 608 19.36 2.81 25.19
CA ASP A 608 18.07 3.49 25.12
C ASP A 608 17.25 3.04 23.90
N SER A 609 17.85 2.74 22.76
CA SER A 609 17.08 2.37 21.55
C SER A 609 16.10 1.21 21.73
N ALA A 610 16.34 0.31 22.69
CA ALA A 610 15.46 -0.83 23.00
C ALA A 610 14.02 -0.42 23.36
N TRP A 611 13.80 0.78 23.92
CA TRP A 611 12.45 1.24 24.25
C TRP A 611 11.57 1.45 23.00
N ARG A 612 12.15 1.73 21.83
CA ARG A 612 11.41 1.91 20.57
C ARG A 612 10.74 0.62 20.09
N LEU A 613 11.23 -0.55 20.52
CA LEU A 613 10.56 -1.84 20.26
C LEU A 613 9.27 -1.99 21.07
N THR A 614 9.14 -1.25 22.17
CA THR A 614 8.08 -1.45 23.16
C THR A 614 7.17 -0.24 23.33
N ALA A 615 7.55 0.96 22.90
CA ALA A 615 6.74 2.17 23.04
C ALA A 615 6.68 3.00 21.76
N ASP A 616 5.50 3.50 21.43
CA ASP A 616 5.24 4.31 20.23
C ASP A 616 5.82 5.72 20.39
N GLU A 617 6.49 6.24 19.35
CA GLU A 617 7.07 7.59 19.34
C GLU A 617 6.09 8.62 18.77
N GLY A 618 5.38 9.37 19.64
CA GLY A 618 4.70 10.63 19.31
C GLY A 618 3.31 10.55 18.70
N GLY A 619 2.25 10.53 19.53
CA GLY A 619 0.86 10.87 19.14
C GLY A 619 0.24 10.12 17.95
N ALA A 620 -0.95 10.57 17.52
CA ALA A 620 -1.67 10.01 16.38
C ALA A 620 -0.96 10.36 15.06
N GLY A 621 0.08 9.60 14.71
CA GLY A 621 0.95 9.83 13.54
C GLY A 621 2.42 9.41 13.77
N GLY A 622 2.77 9.01 14.99
CA GLY A 622 4.09 8.59 15.39
C GLY A 622 4.60 7.26 14.82
N VAL A 623 5.92 7.03 14.93
CA VAL A 623 6.52 5.73 14.58
C VAL A 623 6.02 4.68 15.59
N ARG A 624 5.22 3.73 15.10
CA ARG A 624 4.69 2.62 15.91
C ARG A 624 5.80 1.63 16.26
N SER A 625 5.81 1.21 17.51
CA SER A 625 6.65 0.16 18.09
C SER A 625 6.34 -1.22 17.55
N LEU A 626 7.26 -2.17 17.75
CA LEU A 626 7.04 -3.57 17.37
C LEU A 626 5.86 -4.18 18.14
N THR A 627 5.74 -3.90 19.44
CA THR A 627 4.62 -4.38 20.26
C THR A 627 3.27 -3.92 19.72
N SER A 628 3.13 -2.63 19.36
CA SER A 628 1.89 -2.12 18.77
C SER A 628 1.57 -2.76 17.42
N ARG A 629 2.56 -2.88 16.52
CA ARG A 629 2.36 -3.50 15.20
C ARG A 629 1.95 -4.97 15.30
N ILE A 630 2.56 -5.73 16.21
CA ILE A 630 2.22 -7.14 16.44
C ILE A 630 0.83 -7.29 17.06
N ARG A 631 0.41 -6.40 17.95
CA ARG A 631 -0.96 -6.40 18.49
C ARG A 631 -2.02 -6.15 17.42
N GLU A 632 -1.72 -5.26 16.47
CA GLU A 632 -2.60 -4.99 15.33
C GLU A 632 -2.61 -6.14 14.32
N GLN A 633 -1.45 -6.75 14.09
CA GLN A 633 -1.24 -7.84 13.13
C GLN A 633 -0.40 -8.97 13.74
N PRO A 634 -1.01 -9.88 14.52
CA PRO A 634 -0.29 -10.98 15.18
C PRO A 634 0.33 -11.97 14.18
N PHE A 635 -0.33 -12.13 13.05
CA PHE A 635 0.10 -12.96 11.93
C PHE A 635 1.01 -12.17 11.01
N SER A 636 2.32 -12.33 11.19
CA SER A 636 3.34 -11.59 10.44
C SER A 636 4.65 -12.37 10.30
N VAL A 637 5.48 -11.96 9.35
CA VAL A 637 6.90 -12.32 9.35
C VAL A 637 7.67 -11.17 9.99
N VAL A 638 8.40 -11.43 11.07
CA VAL A 638 9.24 -10.44 11.75
C VAL A 638 10.68 -10.64 11.30
N LEU A 639 11.22 -9.68 10.55
CA LEU A 639 12.59 -9.71 10.05
C LEU A 639 13.48 -8.79 10.88
N LEU A 640 14.38 -9.39 11.66
CA LEU A 640 15.40 -8.71 12.46
C LEU A 640 16.73 -8.73 11.70
N ASP A 641 17.00 -7.68 10.93
CA ASP A 641 18.15 -7.60 10.02
C ASP A 641 19.42 -7.19 10.78
N GLU A 642 20.55 -7.87 10.54
CA GLU A 642 21.86 -7.61 11.16
C GLU A 642 21.85 -7.68 12.70
N PHE A 643 21.22 -8.73 13.25
CA PHE A 643 20.93 -8.86 14.68
C PHE A 643 22.17 -8.81 15.59
N GLU A 644 23.36 -9.17 15.10
CA GLU A 644 24.62 -9.03 15.83
C GLU A 644 24.98 -7.58 16.19
N LYS A 645 24.37 -6.59 15.52
CA LYS A 645 24.62 -5.16 15.76
C LYS A 645 23.78 -4.60 16.91
N ALA A 646 22.71 -5.27 17.30
CA ALA A 646 21.86 -4.78 18.39
C ALA A 646 22.58 -4.81 19.74
N HIS A 647 22.18 -3.91 20.64
CA HIS A 647 22.61 -3.91 22.02
C HIS A 647 22.17 -5.20 22.75
N PRO A 648 22.97 -5.77 23.67
CA PRO A 648 22.62 -7.01 24.38
C PRO A 648 21.25 -6.99 25.08
N LYS A 649 20.79 -5.83 25.55
CA LYS A 649 19.44 -5.66 26.15
C LYS A 649 18.31 -5.99 25.18
N VAL A 650 18.51 -5.77 23.88
CA VAL A 650 17.58 -6.18 22.82
C VAL A 650 17.58 -7.69 22.68
N TRP A 651 18.75 -8.35 22.80
CA TRP A 651 18.83 -9.81 22.79
C TRP A 651 18.03 -10.41 23.96
N ASP A 652 18.18 -9.83 25.16
CA ASP A 652 17.44 -10.28 26.35
C ASP A 652 15.92 -10.13 26.18
N LEU A 653 15.45 -9.05 25.55
CA LEU A 653 14.04 -8.88 25.21
C LEU A 653 13.55 -9.96 24.24
N PHE A 654 14.32 -10.29 23.21
CA PHE A 654 13.93 -11.30 22.23
C PHE A 654 14.05 -12.74 22.75
N LEU A 655 14.89 -13.02 23.76
CA LEU A 655 14.86 -14.31 24.45
C LEU A 655 13.47 -14.61 25.03
N GLN A 656 12.87 -13.62 25.70
CA GLN A 656 11.49 -13.73 26.20
C GLN A 656 10.49 -13.99 25.08
N VAL A 657 10.68 -13.34 23.92
CA VAL A 657 9.82 -13.55 22.75
C VAL A 657 9.97 -14.96 22.18
N PHE A 658 11.17 -15.55 22.16
CA PHE A 658 11.40 -16.88 21.60
C PHE A 658 10.87 -18.01 22.48
N ASP A 659 10.76 -17.76 23.79
CA ASP A 659 10.28 -18.73 24.77
C ASP A 659 8.79 -18.63 25.03
N ASP A 660 8.29 -17.43 25.32
CA ASP A 660 6.92 -17.21 25.77
C ASP A 660 6.04 -16.57 24.69
N ALA A 661 6.61 -16.26 23.53
CA ALA A 661 5.94 -15.56 22.43
C ALA A 661 5.28 -14.23 22.86
N ARG A 662 5.82 -13.58 23.90
CA ARG A 662 5.23 -12.40 24.51
C ARG A 662 6.27 -11.31 24.69
N LEU A 663 5.93 -10.12 24.22
CA LEU A 663 6.66 -8.89 24.52
C LEU A 663 5.69 -7.88 25.11
N SER A 664 6.12 -7.02 26.01
CA SER A 664 5.20 -6.10 26.66
C SER A 664 5.72 -4.69 26.68
N ASP A 665 4.80 -3.74 26.50
CA ASP A 665 5.10 -2.33 26.58
C ASP A 665 5.23 -1.85 28.04
N ARG A 666 5.67 -0.59 28.18
CA ARG A 666 5.74 0.08 29.49
C ARG A 666 4.38 0.35 30.11
N SER A 667 3.32 0.32 29.30
CA SER A 667 1.94 0.52 29.71
C SER A 667 1.23 -0.79 30.12
N GLY A 668 1.97 -1.90 30.15
CA GLY A 668 1.45 -3.22 30.52
C GLY A 668 0.68 -3.95 29.43
N HIS A 669 0.55 -3.40 28.21
CA HIS A 669 -0.01 -4.14 27.09
C HIS A 669 1.00 -5.18 26.60
N THR A 670 0.50 -6.39 26.32
CA THR A 670 1.31 -7.52 25.86
C THR A 670 1.01 -7.78 24.38
N ALA A 671 2.05 -7.85 23.56
CA ALA A 671 2.03 -8.29 22.18
C ALA A 671 2.31 -9.79 22.10
N ASP A 672 1.56 -10.48 21.26
CA ASP A 672 1.58 -11.94 21.11
C ASP A 672 2.21 -12.34 19.76
N PHE A 673 3.30 -13.08 19.82
CA PHE A 673 4.12 -13.53 18.68
C PHE A 673 3.85 -14.99 18.30
N ARG A 674 2.88 -15.67 18.92
CA ARG A 674 2.59 -17.10 18.63
C ARG A 674 2.22 -17.36 17.18
N HIS A 675 1.74 -16.33 16.48
CA HIS A 675 1.39 -16.38 15.06
C HIS A 675 2.43 -15.73 14.15
N SER A 676 3.60 -15.40 14.70
CA SER A 676 4.67 -14.77 13.95
C SER A 676 5.75 -15.77 13.56
N ILE A 677 6.31 -15.62 12.36
CA ILE A 677 7.58 -16.27 11.99
C ILE A 677 8.68 -15.23 12.16
N ILE A 678 9.65 -15.52 13.02
CA ILE A 678 10.75 -14.61 13.32
C ILE A 678 11.99 -15.06 12.55
N ILE A 679 12.52 -14.17 11.72
CA ILE A 679 13.74 -14.39 10.94
C ILE A 679 14.78 -13.37 11.38
N LEU A 680 15.88 -13.87 11.90
CA LEU A 680 17.07 -13.08 12.22
C LEU A 680 18.06 -13.22 11.09
N THR A 681 18.66 -12.12 10.65
CA THR A 681 19.79 -12.18 9.72
C THR A 681 21.07 -11.82 10.45
N SER A 682 22.16 -12.47 10.06
CA SER A 682 23.49 -12.14 10.53
C SER A 682 24.52 -12.20 9.40
N ASN A 683 25.45 -11.24 9.43
CA ASN A 683 26.59 -11.21 8.52
C ASN A 683 27.83 -11.89 9.11
N VAL A 684 27.70 -12.54 10.27
CA VAL A 684 28.75 -13.35 10.88
C VAL A 684 29.22 -14.42 9.87
N GLY A 685 30.53 -14.45 9.62
CA GLY A 685 31.16 -15.29 8.59
C GLY A 685 31.76 -14.52 7.41
N SER A 686 31.43 -13.24 7.21
CA SER A 686 32.04 -12.41 6.14
C SER A 686 33.51 -12.07 6.39
N THR A 687 33.97 -12.06 7.64
CA THR A 687 35.35 -11.76 8.04
C THR A 687 36.30 -12.94 7.85
N ILE A 688 35.80 -14.18 7.96
CA ILE A 688 36.59 -15.40 7.80
C ILE A 688 37.07 -15.55 6.35
N SER A 689 36.29 -15.03 5.39
CA SER A 689 36.68 -14.97 3.97
C SER A 689 37.84 -14.00 3.71
N ARG A 690 38.10 -13.02 4.60
CA ARG A 690 39.21 -12.04 4.46
C ARG A 690 40.57 -12.57 4.91
N SER A 691 40.62 -13.63 5.72
CA SER A 691 41.87 -14.14 6.33
C SER A 691 42.76 -14.97 5.40
N ALA A 692 42.42 -15.12 4.12
CA ALA A 692 43.33 -15.66 3.11
C ALA A 692 44.31 -14.57 2.63
N GLY A 693 45.28 -14.21 3.48
CA GLY A 693 46.37 -13.29 3.13
C GLY A 693 47.38 -13.89 2.14
N PRO A 694 48.19 -13.06 1.45
CA PRO A 694 49.17 -13.50 0.46
C PRO A 694 50.43 -14.02 1.17
N GLY A 695 50.51 -15.34 1.37
CA GLY A 695 51.67 -15.99 1.99
C GLY A 695 51.81 -17.42 1.51
N PHE A 696 53.03 -17.83 1.17
CA PHE A 696 53.42 -19.14 0.66
C PHE A 696 52.99 -20.28 1.60
N THR A 697 51.77 -20.77 1.45
CA THR A 697 51.23 -22.11 1.79
C THR A 697 49.71 -22.00 1.73
N SER A 698 49.18 -21.80 0.52
CA SER A 698 47.74 -21.78 0.31
C SER A 698 47.18 -23.21 0.40
N VAL A 699 46.96 -23.70 1.61
CA VAL A 699 45.92 -24.71 1.82
C VAL A 699 44.62 -24.07 1.34
N ARG A 700 43.95 -24.72 0.37
CA ARG A 700 42.64 -24.37 -0.16
C ARG A 700 41.63 -24.20 0.98
N GLY A 701 41.53 -23.02 1.56
CA GLY A 701 40.59 -22.69 2.63
C GLY A 701 39.33 -22.05 2.06
N GLY A 702 38.46 -22.86 1.46
CA GLY A 702 37.11 -22.44 1.10
C GLY A 702 36.30 -22.06 2.35
N TYR A 703 35.15 -21.43 2.13
CA TYR A 703 34.11 -21.22 3.14
C TYR A 703 33.88 -22.52 3.93
N SER A 704 34.34 -22.58 5.18
CA SER A 704 34.18 -23.75 6.03
C SER A 704 32.98 -23.58 6.95
N ARG A 705 32.01 -24.50 6.85
CA ARG A 705 30.81 -24.54 7.70
C ARG A 705 31.17 -24.46 9.19
N SER A 706 32.21 -25.20 9.60
CA SER A 706 32.70 -25.22 10.98
C SER A 706 33.30 -23.89 11.45
N ALA A 707 33.88 -23.10 10.54
CA ALA A 707 34.44 -21.80 10.88
C ALA A 707 33.33 -20.76 11.10
N VAL A 708 32.27 -20.80 10.28
CA VAL A 708 31.09 -19.93 10.46
C VAL A 708 30.33 -20.28 11.72
N GLU A 709 30.12 -21.57 12.00
CA GLU A 709 29.54 -22.04 13.26
C GLU A 709 30.36 -21.55 14.46
N LYS A 710 31.69 -21.67 14.43
CA LYS A 710 32.55 -21.17 15.50
C LYS A 710 32.38 -19.66 15.70
N ALA A 711 32.38 -18.87 14.63
CA ALA A 711 32.18 -17.42 14.72
C ALA A 711 30.78 -17.03 15.22
N LEU A 712 29.75 -17.82 14.91
CA LEU A 712 28.41 -17.65 15.48
C LEU A 712 28.41 -17.87 16.99
N PHE A 713 29.08 -18.93 17.49
CA PHE A 713 29.22 -19.20 18.92
C PHE A 713 30.10 -18.19 19.67
N GLU A 714 31.01 -17.49 18.96
CA GLU A 714 31.79 -16.39 19.52
C GLU A 714 30.99 -15.08 19.58
N THR A 715 30.06 -14.87 18.63
CA THR A 715 29.26 -13.64 18.55
C THR A 715 28.01 -13.70 19.44
N PHE A 716 27.27 -14.80 19.38
CA PHE A 716 26.03 -15.00 20.13
C PHE A 716 26.24 -15.94 21.31
N ARG A 717 25.60 -15.64 22.44
CA ARG A 717 25.63 -16.51 23.63
C ARG A 717 24.95 -17.85 23.31
N ARG A 718 25.44 -18.94 23.92
CA ARG A 718 24.86 -20.29 23.71
C ARG A 718 23.38 -20.37 24.08
N GLU A 719 22.98 -19.70 25.15
CA GLU A 719 21.58 -19.61 25.59
C GLU A 719 20.68 -19.09 24.47
N PHE A 720 21.12 -18.07 23.74
CA PHE A 720 20.40 -17.49 22.62
C PHE A 720 20.25 -18.47 21.45
N ILE A 721 21.36 -19.10 21.04
CA ILE A 721 21.34 -20.06 19.92
C ILE A 721 20.42 -21.23 20.23
N ASN A 722 20.40 -21.70 21.47
CA ASN A 722 19.55 -22.82 21.90
C ASN A 722 18.04 -22.50 21.91
N ARG A 723 17.64 -21.21 21.87
CA ARG A 723 16.22 -20.82 21.75
C ARG A 723 15.75 -20.74 20.31
N LEU A 724 16.66 -20.73 19.34
CA LEU A 724 16.33 -20.73 17.93
C LEU A 724 15.86 -22.12 17.50
N ASP A 725 14.86 -22.19 16.62
CA ASP A 725 14.41 -23.48 16.09
C ASP A 725 15.38 -24.02 15.04
N ARG A 726 15.97 -23.14 14.24
CA ARG A 726 16.92 -23.53 13.19
C ARG A 726 17.92 -22.41 12.89
N VAL A 727 19.20 -22.77 12.86
CA VAL A 727 20.27 -21.94 12.29
C VAL A 727 20.51 -22.41 10.87
N VAL A 728 20.36 -21.51 9.90
CA VAL A 728 20.49 -21.77 8.47
C VAL A 728 21.69 -21.00 7.94
N LEU A 729 22.62 -21.71 7.32
CA LEU A 729 23.84 -21.15 6.76
C LEU A 729 23.66 -20.87 5.27
N PHE A 730 23.89 -19.62 4.86
CA PHE A 730 23.81 -19.18 3.48
C PHE A 730 25.17 -19.33 2.81
N ASN A 731 25.18 -20.03 1.69
CA ASN A 731 26.39 -20.26 0.91
C ASN A 731 26.77 -18.98 0.15
N PRO A 732 28.09 -18.70 0.00
CA PRO A 732 28.56 -17.64 -0.89
C PRO A 732 28.06 -17.87 -2.32
N LEU A 733 27.76 -16.79 -3.05
CA LEU A 733 27.36 -16.88 -4.44
C LEU A 733 28.59 -17.10 -5.31
N ASP A 734 28.58 -18.16 -6.10
CA ASP A 734 29.62 -18.40 -7.11
C ASP A 734 29.35 -17.55 -8.37
N ARG A 735 30.33 -17.53 -9.28
CA ARG A 735 30.24 -16.73 -10.50
C ARG A 735 29.13 -17.21 -11.44
N ALA A 736 28.81 -18.51 -11.44
CA ALA A 736 27.77 -19.09 -12.27
C ALA A 736 26.37 -18.64 -11.81
N LEU A 737 26.07 -18.77 -10.52
CA LEU A 737 24.84 -18.27 -9.89
C LEU A 737 24.72 -16.76 -10.05
N MET A 738 25.82 -16.02 -9.92
CA MET A 738 25.83 -14.57 -10.15
C MET A 738 25.47 -14.18 -11.57
N ARG A 739 25.87 -14.98 -12.57
CA ARG A 739 25.47 -14.79 -13.97
C ARG A 739 23.95 -14.95 -14.12
N GLU A 740 23.36 -15.98 -13.51
CA GLU A 740 21.90 -16.15 -13.52
C GLU A 740 21.16 -14.99 -12.84
N ILE A 741 21.66 -14.53 -11.69
CA ILE A 741 21.12 -13.35 -10.99
C ILE A 741 21.20 -12.11 -11.88
N LEU A 742 22.31 -11.91 -12.60
CA LEU A 742 22.47 -10.80 -13.55
C LEU A 742 21.42 -10.86 -14.65
N HIS A 743 21.20 -12.02 -15.27
CA HIS A 743 20.15 -12.16 -16.29
C HIS A 743 18.76 -11.82 -15.76
N LYS A 744 18.43 -12.29 -14.54
CA LYS A 744 17.14 -11.95 -13.89
C LYS A 744 16.99 -10.45 -13.64
N GLU A 745 18.04 -9.78 -13.15
CA GLU A 745 18.02 -8.34 -12.91
C GLU A 745 17.95 -7.53 -14.21
N LEU A 746 18.63 -7.96 -15.28
CA LEU A 746 18.52 -7.34 -16.61
C LEU A 746 17.10 -7.50 -17.18
N ALA A 747 16.47 -8.67 -17.06
CA ALA A 747 15.09 -8.88 -17.48
C ALA A 747 14.11 -7.94 -16.74
N ARG A 748 14.28 -7.77 -15.41
CA ARG A 748 13.50 -6.80 -14.62
C ARG A 748 13.73 -5.35 -15.04
N VAL A 749 14.91 -5.02 -15.54
CA VAL A 749 15.20 -3.68 -16.04
C VAL A 749 14.39 -3.38 -17.31
N LEU A 750 14.22 -4.36 -18.20
CA LEU A 750 13.45 -4.21 -19.44
C LEU A 750 11.96 -3.92 -19.18
N THR A 751 11.40 -4.33 -18.04
CA THR A 751 10.00 -4.06 -17.69
C THR A 751 9.74 -2.63 -17.19
N ARG A 752 10.78 -1.80 -16.99
CA ARG A 752 10.63 -0.42 -16.52
C ARG A 752 9.94 0.46 -17.57
N ARG A 753 9.11 1.42 -17.16
CA ARG A 753 8.34 2.32 -18.05
C ARG A 753 9.18 2.98 -19.15
N GLY A 754 10.44 3.31 -18.85
CA GLY A 754 11.37 3.91 -19.81
C GLY A 754 11.81 2.98 -20.96
N LEU A 755 11.65 1.67 -20.84
CA LEU A 755 11.99 0.69 -21.88
C LEU A 755 10.75 -0.08 -22.36
N ARG A 756 9.82 -0.40 -21.47
CA ARG A 756 8.58 -1.14 -21.76
C ARG A 756 7.65 -0.46 -22.77
N ASN A 757 7.63 0.87 -22.81
CA ASN A 757 6.75 1.62 -23.72
C ASN A 757 7.39 1.86 -25.11
N ARG A 758 8.49 1.17 -25.41
CA ARG A 758 9.23 1.28 -26.67
C ARG A 758 9.33 -0.11 -27.29
N ASP A 759 9.16 -0.21 -28.60
CA ASP A 759 9.26 -1.46 -29.35
C ASP A 759 10.74 -1.81 -29.61
N TRP A 760 11.49 -1.96 -28.51
CA TRP A 760 12.93 -2.16 -28.51
C TRP A 760 13.27 -3.59 -28.12
N ALA A 761 13.98 -4.29 -28.99
CA ALA A 761 14.56 -5.59 -28.68
C ALA A 761 16.02 -5.39 -28.23
N VAL A 762 16.40 -5.98 -27.09
CA VAL A 762 17.75 -5.83 -26.52
C VAL A 762 18.48 -7.17 -26.57
N GLU A 763 19.66 -7.17 -27.16
CA GLU A 763 20.57 -8.32 -27.19
C GLU A 763 21.83 -8.02 -26.37
N TRP A 764 22.16 -8.95 -25.47
CA TRP A 764 23.32 -8.87 -24.60
C TRP A 764 24.43 -9.75 -25.17
N GLU A 765 25.53 -9.17 -25.61
CA GLU A 765 26.72 -9.97 -25.95
C GLU A 765 27.31 -10.59 -24.67
N PRO A 766 27.87 -11.81 -24.71
CA PRO A 766 28.58 -12.39 -23.57
C PRO A 766 29.64 -11.45 -22.96
N SER A 767 30.28 -10.63 -23.80
CA SER A 767 31.25 -9.61 -23.38
C SER A 767 30.66 -8.58 -22.40
N ALA A 768 29.40 -8.17 -22.61
CA ALA A 768 28.69 -7.21 -21.76
C ALA A 768 28.27 -7.84 -20.43
N ILE A 769 27.86 -9.11 -20.46
CA ILE A 769 27.54 -9.89 -19.26
C ILE A 769 28.78 -10.06 -18.38
N GLU A 770 29.90 -10.49 -18.96
CA GLU A 770 31.17 -10.63 -18.22
C GLU A 770 31.69 -9.28 -17.71
N PHE A 771 31.55 -8.20 -18.48
CA PHE A 771 31.89 -6.85 -18.03
C PHE A 771 31.08 -6.44 -16.79
N LEU A 772 29.76 -6.66 -16.80
CA LEU A 772 28.90 -6.35 -15.67
C LEU A 772 29.18 -7.24 -14.46
N LEU A 773 29.55 -8.52 -14.66
CA LEU A 773 30.00 -9.40 -13.59
C LEU A 773 31.33 -8.91 -13.01
N ASP A 774 32.33 -8.60 -13.83
CA ASP A 774 33.64 -8.13 -13.35
C ASP A 774 33.54 -6.82 -12.56
N ARG A 775 32.64 -5.92 -12.95
CA ARG A 775 32.42 -4.65 -12.25
C ARG A 775 31.40 -4.75 -11.10
N GLY A 776 30.55 -5.76 -11.11
CA GLY A 776 29.37 -5.89 -10.24
C GLY A 776 29.40 -7.07 -9.28
N PHE A 777 30.42 -7.93 -9.34
CA PHE A 777 30.59 -9.08 -8.47
C PHE A 777 31.92 -9.02 -7.71
N THR A 778 31.82 -9.08 -6.39
CA THR A 778 32.91 -9.48 -5.51
C THR A 778 32.40 -10.55 -4.57
N PRO A 779 33.18 -11.62 -4.27
CA PRO A 779 32.76 -12.69 -3.37
C PRO A 779 32.28 -12.19 -2.01
N ASP A 780 32.84 -11.08 -1.52
CA ASP A 780 32.54 -10.51 -0.20
C ASP A 780 31.19 -9.75 -0.14
N LEU A 781 30.79 -9.09 -1.23
CA LEU A 781 29.61 -8.21 -1.27
C LEU A 781 28.38 -8.86 -1.89
N GLY A 782 28.53 -10.08 -2.42
CA GLY A 782 27.46 -10.86 -3.04
C GLY A 782 26.81 -10.13 -4.21
N ALA A 783 25.49 -10.25 -4.37
CA ALA A 783 24.76 -9.67 -5.50
C ALA A 783 24.44 -8.16 -5.37
N ARG A 784 24.76 -7.50 -4.24
CA ARG A 784 24.40 -6.09 -3.99
C ARG A 784 25.07 -5.10 -4.98
N PRO A 785 26.38 -5.23 -5.32
CA PRO A 785 27.03 -4.31 -6.26
C PRO A 785 26.53 -4.46 -7.70
N LEU A 786 25.94 -5.60 -8.05
CA LEU A 786 25.47 -5.90 -9.39
C LEU A 786 24.42 -4.90 -9.88
N ARG A 787 23.43 -4.58 -9.04
CA ARG A 787 22.42 -3.56 -9.34
C ARG A 787 23.04 -2.19 -9.60
N ARG A 788 24.05 -1.81 -8.81
CA ARG A 788 24.78 -0.55 -9.00
C ARG A 788 25.58 -0.55 -10.29
N ALA A 789 26.18 -1.69 -10.66
CA ALA A 789 26.90 -1.83 -11.93
C ALA A 789 25.94 -1.68 -13.13
N ILE A 790 24.78 -2.33 -13.09
CA ILE A 790 23.72 -2.18 -14.09
C ILE A 790 23.26 -0.72 -14.17
N GLU A 791 23.01 -0.06 -13.03
CA GLU A 791 22.57 1.34 -13.02
C GLU A 791 23.63 2.29 -13.59
N HIS A 792 24.88 2.13 -13.18
CA HIS A 792 25.97 3.03 -13.54
C HIS A 792 26.47 2.83 -14.97
N TYR A 793 26.73 1.59 -15.38
CA TYR A 793 27.39 1.29 -16.64
C TYR A 793 26.43 1.06 -17.81
N LEU A 794 25.16 0.74 -17.54
CA LEU A 794 24.18 0.46 -18.58
C LEU A 794 23.04 1.49 -18.59
N LEU A 795 22.31 1.63 -17.48
CA LEU A 795 21.09 2.43 -17.47
C LEU A 795 21.34 3.94 -17.53
N ALA A 796 22.32 4.46 -16.80
CA ALA A 796 22.62 5.89 -16.83
C ALA A 796 23.08 6.37 -18.22
N PRO A 797 23.98 5.68 -18.94
CA PRO A 797 24.31 6.01 -20.34
C PRO A 797 23.11 5.90 -21.28
N LEU A 798 22.29 4.86 -21.14
CA LEU A 798 21.10 4.67 -21.96
C LEU A 798 20.05 5.77 -21.73
N ALA A 799 19.80 6.13 -20.47
CA ALA A 799 18.88 7.20 -20.10
C ALA A 799 19.33 8.56 -20.65
N ARG A 800 20.63 8.89 -20.59
CA ARG A 800 21.17 10.11 -21.20
C ARG A 800 20.93 10.13 -22.70
N SER A 801 21.22 9.02 -23.38
CA SER A 801 21.03 8.88 -24.84
C SER A 801 19.56 9.05 -25.25
N ILE A 802 18.63 8.54 -24.44
CA ILE A 802 17.17 8.72 -24.62
C ILE A 802 16.76 10.19 -24.44
N VAL A 803 17.20 10.84 -23.35
CA VAL A 803 16.82 12.23 -23.03
C VAL A 803 17.43 13.23 -24.02
N GLU A 804 18.64 12.99 -24.48
CA GLU A 804 19.34 13.82 -25.48
C GLU A 804 18.77 13.67 -26.91
N HIS A 805 17.68 12.90 -27.10
CA HIS A 805 17.07 12.61 -28.41
C HIS A 805 18.05 12.00 -29.42
N ARG A 806 19.10 11.32 -28.93
CA ARG A 806 20.08 10.59 -29.75
C ARG A 806 19.66 9.16 -30.04
N ALA A 807 18.64 8.66 -29.35
CA ALA A 807 18.03 7.37 -29.62
C ALA A 807 16.96 7.51 -30.72
N PRO A 808 16.98 6.69 -31.79
CA PRO A 808 15.97 6.72 -32.86
C PRO A 808 14.55 6.42 -32.34
N GLN A 809 13.52 6.96 -33.01
CA GLN A 809 12.10 6.66 -32.74
C GLN A 809 11.62 5.49 -33.60
N GLY A 810 10.83 4.57 -33.05
CA GLY A 810 10.28 3.38 -33.75
C GLY A 810 10.86 2.04 -33.26
N ASP A 811 10.64 0.98 -34.05
CA ASP A 811 11.20 -0.35 -33.81
C ASP A 811 12.74 -0.28 -33.88
N GLN A 812 13.43 -0.67 -32.82
CA GLN A 812 14.89 -0.61 -32.77
C GLN A 812 15.47 -1.88 -32.17
N PHE A 813 16.65 -2.26 -32.66
CA PHE A 813 17.44 -3.31 -32.04
C PHE A 813 18.63 -2.71 -31.30
N LEU A 814 18.76 -3.01 -30.01
CA LEU A 814 19.84 -2.52 -29.16
C LEU A 814 20.83 -3.66 -28.96
N PHE A 815 22.00 -3.54 -29.59
CA PHE A 815 23.14 -4.40 -29.27
C PHE A 815 23.93 -3.78 -28.14
N VAL A 816 24.09 -4.51 -27.03
CA VAL A 816 24.92 -4.08 -25.90
C VAL A 816 26.18 -4.94 -25.85
N ARG A 817 27.33 -4.29 -26.01
CA ARG A 817 28.66 -4.93 -26.01
C ARG A 817 29.62 -4.21 -25.07
N SER A 818 30.68 -4.90 -24.66
CA SER A 818 31.79 -4.28 -23.94
C SER A 818 32.81 -3.67 -24.91
N ALA A 819 33.14 -2.40 -24.72
CA ALA A 819 34.18 -1.69 -25.47
C ALA A 819 35.20 -1.11 -24.47
N GLY A 820 36.19 -1.94 -24.11
CA GLY A 820 37.23 -1.56 -23.17
C GLY A 820 36.68 -1.36 -21.74
N ASP A 821 36.59 -0.12 -21.29
CA ASP A 821 36.16 0.25 -19.93
C ASP A 821 34.69 0.65 -19.81
N LYS A 822 33.91 0.58 -20.90
CA LYS A 822 32.50 1.00 -20.96
C LYS A 822 31.65 -0.01 -21.75
N LEU A 823 30.34 0.02 -21.49
CA LEU A 823 29.37 -0.63 -22.36
C LEU A 823 28.99 0.32 -23.50
N GLU A 824 29.06 -0.17 -24.72
CA GLU A 824 28.54 0.51 -25.90
C GLU A 824 27.16 -0.05 -26.23
N VAL A 825 26.23 0.86 -26.50
CA VAL A 825 24.87 0.53 -26.97
C VAL A 825 24.76 1.01 -28.41
N GLU A 826 24.64 0.07 -29.34
CA GLU A 826 24.44 0.36 -30.76
C GLU A 826 22.95 0.26 -31.09
N PHE A 827 22.38 1.33 -31.63
CA PHE A 827 21.00 1.37 -32.12
C PHE A 827 20.99 1.02 -33.60
N ILE A 828 20.34 -0.07 -33.95
CA ILE A 828 20.18 -0.50 -35.34
C ILE A 828 18.70 -0.30 -35.74
N ASP A 829 18.51 0.61 -36.70
CA ASP A 829 17.23 0.83 -37.37
C ASP A 829 16.99 -0.30 -38.40
N PRO A 830 15.92 -1.09 -38.28
CA PRO A 830 15.60 -2.14 -39.24
C PRO A 830 15.16 -1.62 -40.62
N ASN A 831 14.75 -0.35 -40.76
CA ASN A 831 14.30 0.25 -42.01
C ASN A 831 14.95 1.61 -42.27
N PRO A 832 16.25 1.68 -42.64
CA PRO A 832 16.83 2.95 -43.03
C PRO A 832 16.16 3.46 -44.33
N VAL A 833 15.54 4.64 -44.28
CA VAL A 833 15.10 5.35 -45.49
C VAL A 833 16.33 5.64 -46.33
N VAL A 834 16.44 4.99 -47.49
CA VAL A 834 17.54 5.17 -48.44
C VAL A 834 17.46 6.58 -49.04
N GLY A 835 18.16 7.52 -48.42
CA GLY A 835 18.35 8.89 -48.91
C GLY A 835 19.70 9.07 -49.60
N ALA A 836 19.67 9.08 -50.94
CA ALA A 836 20.60 9.75 -51.84
C ALA A 836 22.11 9.48 -51.71
N LEU A 837 22.58 8.35 -52.26
CA LEU A 837 23.88 8.29 -52.97
C LEU A 837 23.70 7.44 -54.23
N ALA A 838 24.23 7.94 -55.34
CA ALA A 838 23.94 7.58 -56.72
C ALA A 838 24.01 6.07 -57.03
N ALA A 839 22.99 5.57 -57.71
CA ALA A 839 23.00 4.26 -58.36
C ALA A 839 24.10 4.20 -59.44
N PRO A 840 24.95 3.17 -59.48
CA PRO A 840 25.67 2.82 -60.70
C PRO A 840 24.73 2.10 -61.67
N ALA A 841 24.99 2.30 -62.97
CA ALA A 841 24.24 1.81 -64.13
C ALA A 841 23.95 0.28 -64.12
N PRO A 842 22.91 -0.18 -64.82
CA PRO A 842 22.55 -1.60 -64.84
C PRO A 842 23.58 -2.42 -65.63
N ALA A 843 24.09 -3.48 -65.01
CA ALA A 843 24.84 -4.54 -65.69
C ALA A 843 23.87 -5.55 -66.36
N PRO A 844 24.29 -6.25 -67.43
CA PRO A 844 23.38 -6.96 -68.33
C PRO A 844 22.77 -8.21 -67.68
N GLN A 845 21.52 -8.50 -68.06
CA GLN A 845 20.84 -9.74 -67.70
C GLN A 845 21.54 -10.95 -68.33
N PRO A 846 21.81 -12.04 -67.57
CA PRO A 846 22.14 -13.32 -68.18
C PRO A 846 20.87 -13.97 -68.73
N ALA A 847 20.96 -14.44 -69.96
CA ALA A 847 20.01 -15.33 -70.59
C ALA A 847 20.08 -16.74 -69.97
N ASP A 848 18.92 -17.40 -69.93
CA ASP A 848 18.69 -18.84 -69.89
C ASP A 848 19.45 -19.71 -68.87
N GLY A 849 18.75 -20.02 -67.78
CA GLY A 849 18.42 -21.41 -67.41
C GLY A 849 19.54 -22.44 -67.27
N ALA A 850 20.31 -22.38 -66.17
CA ALA A 850 20.82 -23.55 -65.44
C ALA A 850 21.23 -23.13 -64.02
N PRO A 851 20.89 -23.88 -62.95
CA PRO A 851 21.43 -23.61 -61.62
C PRO A 851 22.92 -23.96 -61.63
N ALA A 852 23.77 -22.96 -61.39
CA ALA A 852 25.19 -23.15 -61.14
C ALA A 852 25.37 -23.94 -59.81
N PRO A 853 26.36 -24.84 -59.70
CA PRO A 853 26.62 -25.56 -58.46
C PRO A 853 26.98 -24.55 -57.36
N ALA A 854 26.21 -24.53 -56.28
CA ALA A 854 26.47 -23.69 -55.13
C ALA A 854 27.86 -24.03 -54.56
N THR A 855 28.81 -23.12 -54.74
CA THR A 855 30.06 -23.16 -53.99
C THR A 855 29.73 -22.95 -52.51
N ASP A 856 30.06 -23.94 -51.67
CA ASP A 856 29.89 -23.94 -50.20
C ASP A 856 30.73 -22.86 -49.49
N ASP A 857 31.51 -22.11 -50.26
CA ASP A 857 32.35 -21.01 -49.79
C ASP A 857 31.55 -19.69 -49.79
N LEU A 858 31.39 -19.07 -48.63
CA LEU A 858 30.69 -17.78 -48.44
C LEU A 858 31.62 -16.57 -48.48
N ARG A 859 32.93 -16.75 -48.69
CA ARG A 859 33.93 -15.67 -48.62
C ARG A 859 33.69 -14.56 -49.64
N ASP A 860 33.11 -14.88 -50.79
CA ASP A 860 32.70 -13.90 -51.81
C ASP A 860 31.62 -12.94 -51.27
N LEU A 861 30.62 -13.46 -50.55
CA LEU A 861 29.58 -12.65 -49.91
C LEU A 861 30.12 -11.81 -48.73
N VAL A 862 31.19 -12.25 -48.07
CA VAL A 862 31.91 -11.44 -47.07
C VAL A 862 32.71 -10.32 -47.74
N TYR A 863 33.33 -10.61 -48.89
CA TYR A 863 34.20 -9.67 -49.61
C TYR A 863 33.42 -8.61 -50.39
N ALA A 864 32.31 -9.00 -51.02
CA ALA A 864 31.46 -8.15 -51.85
C ALA A 864 29.98 -8.57 -51.67
N PRO A 865 29.31 -8.12 -50.60
CA PRO A 865 27.96 -8.58 -50.31
C PRO A 865 26.94 -8.06 -51.33
N VAL A 866 26.07 -8.95 -51.80
CA VAL A 866 24.93 -8.62 -52.65
C VAL A 866 23.66 -9.15 -52.00
N ALA A 867 22.66 -8.29 -51.84
CA ALA A 867 21.33 -8.69 -51.39
C ALA A 867 20.50 -9.19 -52.56
N GLY A 868 20.49 -10.49 -52.79
CA GLY A 868 19.71 -11.16 -53.82
C GLY A 868 19.25 -12.55 -53.39
N ALA A 869 18.28 -13.12 -54.10
CA ALA A 869 17.70 -14.43 -53.76
C ALA A 869 18.73 -15.56 -53.73
N ASP A 870 19.73 -15.51 -54.61
CA ASP A 870 20.84 -16.47 -54.66
C ASP A 870 21.71 -16.41 -53.38
N ALA A 871 22.04 -15.21 -52.91
CA ALA A 871 22.82 -15.02 -51.69
C ALA A 871 22.06 -15.55 -50.46
N VAL A 872 20.75 -15.31 -50.38
CA VAL A 872 19.91 -15.84 -49.28
C VAL A 872 19.86 -17.36 -49.33
N ALA A 873 19.64 -17.96 -50.51
CA ALA A 873 19.60 -19.41 -50.66
C ALA A 873 20.92 -20.09 -50.25
N ARG A 874 22.07 -19.48 -50.58
CA ARG A 874 23.40 -19.96 -50.15
C ARG A 874 23.60 -19.86 -48.64
N LEU A 875 23.15 -18.77 -48.01
CA LEU A 875 23.20 -18.61 -46.55
C LEU A 875 22.31 -19.61 -45.84
N ASP A 876 21.08 -19.83 -46.33
CA ASP A 876 20.14 -20.81 -45.79
C ASP A 876 20.68 -22.24 -45.90
N ALA A 877 21.23 -22.61 -47.05
CA ALA A 877 21.84 -23.93 -47.25
C ALA A 877 23.03 -24.16 -46.30
N ARG A 878 23.87 -23.14 -46.09
CA ARG A 878 25.00 -23.24 -45.16
C ARG A 878 24.54 -23.32 -43.71
N LEU A 879 23.55 -22.52 -43.33
CA LEU A 879 22.98 -22.52 -41.99
C LEU A 879 22.34 -23.88 -41.67
N ALA A 880 21.52 -24.43 -42.57
CA ALA A 880 20.92 -25.75 -42.40
C ALA A 880 21.98 -26.85 -42.22
N THR A 881 23.08 -26.78 -42.98
CA THR A 881 24.21 -27.72 -42.83
C THR A 881 24.87 -27.61 -41.46
N LEU A 882 25.06 -26.39 -40.93
CA LEU A 882 25.64 -26.20 -39.60
C LEU A 882 24.69 -26.57 -38.47
N GLU A 883 23.39 -26.30 -38.65
CA GLU A 883 22.34 -26.68 -37.73
C GLU A 883 22.29 -28.20 -37.53
N ASP A 884 22.24 -28.98 -38.62
CA ASP A 884 22.28 -30.44 -38.54
C ASP A 884 23.54 -30.96 -37.82
N ARG A 885 24.68 -30.32 -38.07
CA ARG A 885 25.97 -30.70 -37.48
C ARG A 885 26.09 -30.41 -35.98
N VAL A 886 25.42 -29.38 -35.48
CA VAL A 886 25.50 -28.91 -34.08
C VAL A 886 24.30 -29.39 -33.25
N LEU A 887 23.12 -29.54 -33.82
CA LEU A 887 21.93 -30.07 -33.13
C LEU A 887 21.76 -31.60 -33.24
N GLY A 888 22.58 -32.22 -34.10
CA GLY A 888 22.60 -33.67 -34.32
C GLY A 888 22.94 -34.49 -33.05
N ALA A 889 22.58 -35.78 -33.09
CA ALA A 889 22.78 -36.70 -31.95
C ALA A 889 24.25 -36.80 -31.52
N HIS A 890 25.16 -36.90 -32.48
CA HIS A 890 26.60 -37.01 -32.22
C HIS A 890 27.16 -35.82 -31.41
N TRP A 891 26.72 -34.59 -31.70
CA TRP A 891 27.15 -33.40 -30.95
C TRP A 891 26.69 -33.45 -29.49
N ARG A 892 25.43 -33.85 -29.26
CA ARG A 892 24.84 -34.02 -27.93
C ARG A 892 25.55 -35.11 -27.13
N ASP A 893 25.85 -36.24 -27.77
CA ASP A 893 26.55 -37.36 -27.13
C ASP A 893 27.98 -36.97 -26.70
N GLU A 894 28.72 -36.26 -27.55
CA GLU A 894 30.06 -35.76 -27.21
C GLU A 894 30.03 -34.72 -26.09
N ARG A 895 29.01 -33.85 -26.10
CA ARG A 895 28.79 -32.86 -25.05
C ARG A 895 28.55 -33.55 -23.71
N GLU A 896 27.62 -34.50 -23.66
CA GLU A 896 27.34 -35.28 -22.45
C GLU A 896 28.57 -36.04 -21.96
N ALA A 897 29.38 -36.60 -22.87
CA ALA A 897 30.63 -37.25 -22.53
C ALA A 897 31.66 -36.29 -21.90
N ASP A 898 31.75 -35.03 -22.38
CA ASP A 898 32.61 -34.02 -21.77
C ASP A 898 32.13 -33.58 -20.38
N TYR A 899 30.82 -33.40 -20.17
CA TYR A 899 30.27 -33.10 -18.84
C TYR A 899 30.41 -34.28 -17.87
N ALA A 900 30.24 -35.51 -18.35
CA ALA A 900 30.49 -36.72 -17.56
C ALA A 900 31.96 -36.83 -17.14
N ARG A 901 32.92 -36.51 -18.03
CA ARG A 901 34.35 -36.42 -17.70
C ARG A 901 34.61 -35.36 -16.63
N MET A 902 33.95 -34.21 -16.69
CA MET A 902 34.07 -33.15 -15.69
C MET A 902 33.53 -33.57 -14.31
N ALA A 903 32.47 -34.39 -14.29
CA ALA A 903 31.87 -34.92 -13.07
C ALA A 903 32.66 -36.07 -12.41
N ALA A 904 33.68 -36.61 -13.10
CA ALA A 904 34.46 -37.74 -12.58
C ALA A 904 35.35 -37.35 -11.38
N ALA A 905 35.46 -38.27 -10.42
CA ALA A 905 36.35 -38.09 -9.26
C ALA A 905 37.82 -37.97 -9.71
N GLY A 906 38.51 -36.91 -9.27
CA GLY A 906 39.90 -36.63 -9.65
C GLY A 906 40.09 -35.78 -10.92
N PHE A 907 39.00 -35.37 -11.60
CA PHE A 907 39.06 -34.52 -12.80
C PHE A 907 39.93 -33.28 -12.63
N TRP A 908 39.77 -32.55 -11.52
CA TRP A 908 40.49 -31.30 -11.26
C TRP A 908 42.01 -31.46 -11.09
N GLU A 909 42.49 -32.68 -10.85
CA GLU A 909 43.91 -33.01 -10.75
C GLU A 909 44.46 -33.56 -12.06
N SER A 910 43.59 -34.05 -12.97
CA SER A 910 43.98 -34.58 -14.27
C SER A 910 44.55 -33.50 -15.19
N PRO A 911 45.67 -33.77 -15.92
CA PRO A 911 46.17 -32.88 -16.96
C PRO A 911 45.20 -32.72 -18.14
N GLU A 912 44.29 -33.66 -18.36
CA GLU A 912 43.30 -33.62 -19.45
C GLU A 912 42.14 -32.64 -19.19
N ARG A 913 42.01 -32.12 -17.97
CA ARG A 913 40.93 -31.18 -17.59
C ARG A 913 40.87 -29.94 -18.48
N HIS A 914 42.03 -29.44 -18.90
CA HIS A 914 42.12 -28.24 -19.73
C HIS A 914 41.54 -28.49 -21.13
N ALA A 915 41.77 -29.68 -21.68
CA ALA A 915 41.20 -30.06 -22.98
C ALA A 915 39.70 -30.32 -22.90
N ALA A 916 39.22 -30.95 -21.82
CA ALA A 916 37.78 -31.15 -21.60
C ALA A 916 37.04 -29.82 -21.39
N LEU A 917 37.57 -28.91 -20.56
CA LEU A 917 36.99 -27.59 -20.34
C LEU A 917 37.01 -26.74 -21.62
N ASP A 918 38.09 -26.81 -22.42
CA ASP A 918 38.16 -26.15 -23.72
C ASP A 918 37.07 -26.65 -24.69
N ARG A 919 36.86 -27.97 -24.78
CA ARG A 919 35.81 -28.53 -25.65
C ARG A 919 34.40 -28.14 -25.21
N ILE A 920 34.13 -28.08 -23.91
CA ILE A 920 32.84 -27.61 -23.36
C ILE A 920 32.63 -26.15 -23.73
N GLU A 921 33.61 -25.30 -23.41
CA GLU A 921 33.58 -23.86 -23.65
C GLU A 921 33.36 -23.53 -25.13
N ARG A 922 34.08 -24.24 -26.02
CA ARG A 922 33.92 -24.10 -27.47
C ARG A 922 32.55 -24.55 -27.97
N ARG A 923 31.99 -25.64 -27.42
CA ARG A 923 30.63 -26.11 -27.77
C ARG A 923 29.59 -25.07 -27.38
N ASP A 924 29.65 -24.53 -26.17
CA ASP A 924 28.72 -23.51 -25.69
C ASP A 924 28.79 -22.25 -26.56
N ARG A 925 29.99 -21.79 -26.94
CA ARG A 925 30.16 -20.65 -27.86
C ARG A 925 29.56 -20.94 -29.25
N ILE A 926 29.79 -22.13 -29.79
CA ILE A 926 29.25 -22.53 -31.11
C ILE A 926 27.72 -22.61 -31.08
N GLU A 927 27.13 -23.20 -30.04
CA GLU A 927 25.68 -23.29 -29.87
C GLU A 927 25.05 -21.89 -29.77
N SER A 928 25.64 -20.99 -28.96
CA SER A 928 25.18 -19.61 -28.85
C SER A 928 25.28 -18.84 -30.16
N ALA A 929 26.37 -19.02 -30.92
CA ALA A 929 26.58 -18.36 -32.20
C ALA A 929 25.63 -18.88 -33.30
N LEU A 930 25.29 -20.18 -33.26
CA LEU A 930 24.29 -20.77 -34.15
C LEU A 930 22.90 -20.20 -33.89
N ASP A 931 22.50 -20.05 -32.62
CA ASP A 931 21.22 -19.42 -32.27
C ASP A 931 21.13 -17.96 -32.77
N THR A 932 22.22 -17.20 -32.64
CA THR A 932 22.32 -15.86 -33.24
C THR A 932 22.18 -15.91 -34.77
N ALA A 933 22.80 -16.88 -35.44
CA ALA A 933 22.68 -17.04 -36.90
C ALA A 933 21.24 -17.38 -37.34
N LEU A 934 20.54 -18.25 -36.62
CA LEU A 934 19.13 -18.59 -36.85
C LEU A 934 18.22 -17.37 -36.71
N ARG A 935 18.42 -16.55 -35.66
CA ARG A 935 17.67 -15.30 -35.45
C ARG A 935 17.93 -14.27 -36.56
N LEU A 936 19.17 -14.15 -37.03
CA LEU A 936 19.53 -13.27 -38.15
C LEU A 936 18.90 -13.73 -39.47
N GLN A 937 18.85 -15.04 -39.73
CA GLN A 937 18.24 -15.61 -40.93
C GLN A 937 16.72 -15.41 -40.97
N GLN A 938 16.02 -15.65 -39.86
CA GLN A 938 14.56 -15.46 -39.78
C GLN A 938 14.15 -14.01 -40.08
N ARG A 939 15.01 -13.05 -39.73
CA ARG A 939 14.79 -11.63 -39.98
C ARG A 939 15.14 -11.23 -41.42
N LEU A 940 16.21 -11.80 -41.99
CA LEU A 940 16.58 -11.62 -43.39
C LEU A 940 15.44 -12.04 -44.34
N GLY A 941 14.68 -13.09 -43.98
CA GLY A 941 13.53 -13.57 -44.74
C GLY A 941 12.27 -12.70 -44.65
N ARG A 942 12.15 -11.80 -43.65
CA ARG A 942 10.95 -10.95 -43.44
C ARG A 942 11.06 -9.58 -44.10
N ASP A 943 12.23 -8.95 -44.07
CA ASP A 943 12.36 -7.51 -44.33
C ASP A 943 12.99 -7.16 -45.69
N GLY A 944 13.44 -8.16 -46.47
CA GLY A 944 14.18 -7.92 -47.72
C GLY A 944 15.61 -7.42 -47.42
N GLY A 945 16.59 -8.30 -47.58
CA GLY A 945 17.94 -8.10 -47.01
C GLY A 945 18.70 -6.85 -47.46
N ASN A 946 19.46 -6.28 -46.53
CA ASN A 946 20.54 -5.32 -46.80
C ASN A 946 21.84 -6.10 -47.10
N ALA A 947 22.67 -5.61 -48.03
CA ALA A 947 24.00 -6.16 -48.30
C ALA A 947 24.85 -6.29 -47.01
N ARG A 948 24.72 -5.35 -46.06
CA ARG A 948 25.42 -5.47 -44.77
C ARG A 948 24.95 -6.66 -43.92
N PHE A 949 23.65 -6.98 -43.93
CA PHE A 949 23.13 -8.16 -43.22
C PHE A 949 23.63 -9.46 -43.85
N VAL A 950 23.63 -9.53 -45.19
CA VAL A 950 24.21 -10.66 -45.94
C VAL A 950 25.68 -10.84 -45.58
N GLN A 951 26.46 -9.75 -45.53
CA GLN A 951 27.87 -9.78 -45.17
C GLN A 951 28.10 -10.33 -43.75
N SER A 952 27.36 -9.82 -42.77
CA SER A 952 27.50 -10.22 -41.36
C SER A 952 27.11 -11.68 -41.15
N LEU A 953 25.99 -12.12 -41.75
CA LEU A 953 25.56 -13.51 -41.65
C LEU A 953 26.51 -14.45 -42.39
N ALA A 954 26.98 -14.08 -43.59
CA ALA A 954 27.99 -14.83 -44.33
C ALA A 954 29.27 -15.00 -43.52
N GLN A 955 29.75 -13.93 -42.87
CA GLN A 955 30.95 -13.96 -42.06
C GLN A 955 30.77 -14.84 -40.83
N LEU A 956 29.63 -14.73 -40.13
CA LEU A 956 29.33 -15.55 -38.97
C LEU A 956 29.29 -17.04 -39.35
N LEU A 957 28.57 -17.41 -40.42
CA LEU A 957 28.44 -18.80 -40.88
C LEU A 957 29.79 -19.37 -41.36
N PHE A 958 30.62 -18.55 -42.03
CA PHE A 958 31.97 -18.94 -42.42
C PHE A 958 32.83 -19.28 -41.20
N LEU A 959 32.91 -18.38 -40.22
CA LEU A 959 33.70 -18.58 -39.00
C LEU A 959 33.15 -19.73 -38.15
N LEU A 960 31.83 -19.84 -38.03
CA LEU A 960 31.15 -20.92 -37.31
C LEU A 960 31.49 -22.29 -37.93
N GLY A 961 31.52 -22.39 -39.25
CA GLY A 961 31.96 -23.60 -39.95
C GLY A 961 33.38 -24.02 -39.56
N LEU A 962 34.33 -23.08 -39.59
CA LEU A 962 35.72 -23.34 -39.16
C LEU A 962 35.79 -23.80 -37.70
N ALA A 963 35.01 -23.20 -36.81
CA ALA A 963 34.97 -23.57 -35.40
C ALA A 963 34.45 -25.00 -35.18
N VAL A 964 33.37 -25.39 -35.89
CA VAL A 964 32.80 -26.75 -35.84
C VAL A 964 33.80 -27.76 -36.40
N ASP A 965 34.46 -27.47 -37.53
CA ASP A 965 35.47 -28.35 -38.13
C ASP A 965 36.71 -28.50 -37.24
N ALA A 966 37.19 -27.40 -36.66
CA ALA A 966 38.31 -27.41 -35.72
C ALA A 966 37.97 -28.22 -34.46
N LEU A 967 36.73 -28.15 -33.97
CA LEU A 967 36.33 -28.86 -32.76
C LEU A 967 36.24 -30.37 -32.99
N ARG A 968 35.68 -30.79 -34.14
CA ARG A 968 35.63 -32.21 -34.55
C ARG A 968 37.02 -32.80 -34.81
N GLY A 969 37.92 -32.01 -35.39
CA GLY A 969 39.29 -32.45 -35.66
C GLY A 969 40.25 -32.29 -34.48
N GLU A 970 39.77 -31.91 -33.29
CA GLU A 970 40.58 -31.56 -32.11
C GLU A 970 41.71 -30.56 -32.42
N ARG A 971 41.46 -29.66 -33.38
CA ARG A 971 42.42 -28.64 -33.82
C ARG A 971 42.34 -27.42 -32.90
N PRO A 972 43.47 -26.73 -32.66
CA PRO A 972 43.49 -25.51 -31.88
C PRO A 972 42.72 -24.39 -32.57
N GLN A 973 41.98 -23.62 -31.77
CA GLN A 973 41.15 -22.52 -32.26
C GLN A 973 41.88 -21.17 -32.16
N ASP A 974 42.57 -20.94 -31.06
CA ASP A 974 43.22 -19.67 -30.72
C ASP A 974 44.69 -19.66 -31.17
N ALA A 975 45.22 -18.47 -31.45
CA ALA A 975 46.54 -18.27 -32.05
C ALA A 975 47.41 -17.30 -31.25
N LEU A 976 48.70 -17.56 -31.22
CA LEU A 976 49.75 -16.63 -30.82
C LEU A 976 50.46 -16.12 -32.08
N LEU A 977 50.56 -14.81 -32.21
CA LEU A 977 51.28 -14.11 -33.28
C LEU A 977 52.50 -13.39 -32.72
N GLU A 978 53.64 -13.58 -33.35
CA GLU A 978 54.87 -12.85 -33.09
C GLU A 978 55.31 -12.14 -34.38
N ILE A 979 55.51 -10.83 -34.32
CA ILE A 979 55.81 -9.98 -35.47
C ILE A 979 57.07 -9.19 -35.17
N ASP A 980 58.16 -9.54 -35.86
CA ASP A 980 59.49 -9.00 -35.62
C ASP A 980 60.17 -8.45 -36.89
N LEU A 981 61.13 -7.55 -36.69
CA LEU A 981 62.02 -7.10 -37.76
C LEU A 981 63.01 -8.22 -38.12
N SER A 982 63.14 -8.52 -39.42
CA SER A 982 64.16 -9.45 -39.91
C SER A 982 65.57 -8.86 -39.71
N GLU A 983 66.49 -9.59 -39.07
CA GLU A 983 67.85 -9.15 -38.65
C GLU A 983 68.81 -8.71 -39.79
N SER A 984 68.38 -8.69 -41.04
CA SER A 984 69.24 -8.47 -42.22
C SER A 984 69.23 -7.05 -42.79
N ALA A 985 68.83 -6.02 -42.03
CA ALA A 985 68.67 -4.66 -42.55
C ALA A 985 69.81 -3.69 -42.17
N GLN A 986 70.30 -2.93 -43.17
CA GLN A 986 71.30 -1.88 -42.99
C GLN A 986 70.77 -0.71 -42.12
N PRO A 987 71.62 0.01 -41.35
CA PRO A 987 71.19 1.09 -40.45
C PRO A 987 70.38 2.22 -41.11
N ARG A 988 70.55 2.42 -42.43
CA ARG A 988 69.86 3.46 -43.21
C ARG A 988 68.36 3.17 -43.47
N GLN A 989 67.89 1.93 -43.29
CA GLN A 989 66.50 1.52 -43.57
C GLN A 989 65.61 1.44 -42.31
N GLY A 990 66.13 1.80 -41.13
CA GLY A 990 65.45 1.54 -39.85
C GLY A 990 64.11 2.25 -39.64
N GLN A 991 63.91 3.43 -40.23
CA GLN A 991 62.64 4.16 -40.11
C GLN A 991 61.55 3.58 -41.01
N ASP A 992 61.87 3.33 -42.29
CA ASP A 992 60.94 2.73 -43.25
C ASP A 992 60.56 1.30 -42.86
N LEU A 993 61.52 0.53 -42.33
CA LEU A 993 61.28 -0.83 -41.86
C LEU A 993 60.34 -0.87 -40.65
N ARG A 994 60.45 0.08 -39.71
CA ARG A 994 59.51 0.21 -38.58
C ARG A 994 58.12 0.66 -39.03
N ALA A 995 58.04 1.55 -40.02
CA ALA A 995 56.76 1.95 -40.61
C ALA A 995 56.07 0.76 -41.30
N TRP A 996 56.83 -0.08 -42.01
CA TRP A 996 56.33 -1.31 -42.61
C TRP A 996 55.88 -2.34 -41.56
N TRP A 997 56.66 -2.56 -40.50
CA TRP A 997 56.27 -3.39 -39.36
C TRP A 997 54.96 -2.92 -38.72
N ARG A 998 54.79 -1.60 -38.51
CA ARG A 998 53.54 -1.04 -37.98
C ARG A 998 52.36 -1.35 -38.89
N GLN A 999 52.51 -1.21 -40.20
CA GLN A 999 51.43 -1.52 -41.16
C GLN A 999 51.05 -3.01 -41.14
N VAL A 1000 52.03 -3.92 -41.01
CA VAL A 1000 51.77 -5.36 -40.88
C VAL A 1000 51.07 -5.67 -39.55
N LEU A 1001 51.48 -5.03 -38.45
CA LEU A 1001 50.79 -5.15 -37.16
C LEU A 1001 49.34 -4.65 -37.24
N ASP A 1002 49.13 -3.46 -37.80
CA ASP A 1002 47.79 -2.86 -37.96
C ASP A 1002 46.90 -3.71 -38.88
N MET A 1003 47.46 -4.40 -39.87
CA MET A 1003 46.75 -5.35 -40.72
C MET A 1003 46.16 -6.51 -39.92
N TYR A 1004 46.92 -7.11 -39.00
CA TYR A 1004 46.42 -8.21 -38.16
C TYR A 1004 45.44 -7.74 -37.09
N LEU A 1005 45.67 -6.56 -36.50
CA LEU A 1005 44.73 -5.95 -35.56
C LEU A 1005 43.39 -5.64 -36.26
N GLY A 1006 43.44 -5.07 -37.46
CA GLY A 1006 42.27 -4.78 -38.28
C GLY A 1006 41.53 -6.04 -38.72
N TRP A 1007 42.26 -7.10 -39.10
CA TRP A 1007 41.66 -8.41 -39.41
C TRP A 1007 40.88 -8.97 -38.22
N ALA A 1008 41.51 -9.06 -37.04
CA ALA A 1008 40.86 -9.61 -35.86
C ALA A 1008 39.63 -8.79 -35.45
N GLN A 1009 39.71 -7.46 -35.53
CA GLN A 1009 38.58 -6.57 -35.28
C GLN A 1009 37.41 -6.82 -36.24
N ARG A 1010 37.68 -6.94 -37.56
CA ARG A 1010 36.63 -7.20 -38.55
C ARG A 1010 35.93 -8.53 -38.35
N ARG A 1011 36.62 -9.54 -37.79
CA ARG A 1011 36.09 -10.89 -37.54
C ARG A 1011 35.48 -11.05 -36.14
N ASN A 1012 35.37 -9.96 -35.38
CA ASN A 1012 34.91 -9.98 -33.99
C ASN A 1012 35.73 -10.93 -33.10
N MET A 1013 37.04 -11.00 -33.35
CA MET A 1013 37.98 -11.79 -32.55
C MET A 1013 38.58 -10.94 -31.43
N ARG A 1014 38.84 -11.56 -30.29
CA ARG A 1014 39.49 -10.90 -29.15
C ARG A 1014 41.00 -10.98 -29.31
N VAL A 1015 41.64 -9.82 -29.38
CA VAL A 1015 43.11 -9.70 -29.39
C VAL A 1015 43.59 -9.19 -28.04
N GLN A 1016 44.59 -9.86 -27.49
CA GLN A 1016 45.37 -9.40 -26.35
C GLN A 1016 46.80 -9.14 -26.82
N VAL A 1017 47.25 -7.88 -26.74
CA VAL A 1017 48.65 -7.54 -26.97
C VAL A 1017 49.44 -7.94 -25.72
N LEU A 1018 50.23 -9.01 -25.82
CA LEU A 1018 51.04 -9.52 -24.70
C LEU A 1018 52.29 -8.66 -24.49
N ARG A 1019 52.88 -8.16 -25.59
CA ARG A 1019 54.06 -7.31 -25.59
C ARG A 1019 54.10 -6.49 -26.87
N GLU A 1020 54.50 -5.22 -26.77
CA GLU A 1020 54.79 -4.37 -27.92
C GLU A 1020 56.03 -3.53 -27.61
N ASP A 1021 57.09 -3.69 -28.40
CA ASP A 1021 58.29 -2.88 -28.35
C ASP A 1021 58.43 -2.11 -29.67
N ARG A 1022 58.06 -0.83 -29.63
CA ARG A 1022 58.04 0.04 -30.81
C ARG A 1022 59.43 0.42 -31.30
N GLU A 1023 60.43 0.41 -30.41
CA GLU A 1023 61.80 0.78 -30.77
C GLU A 1023 62.50 -0.39 -31.46
N ARG A 1024 62.27 -1.61 -30.95
CA ARG A 1024 62.78 -2.86 -31.55
C ARG A 1024 61.94 -3.38 -32.71
N GLY A 1025 60.70 -2.91 -32.87
CA GLY A 1025 59.77 -3.38 -33.90
C GLY A 1025 59.37 -4.84 -33.66
N SER A 1026 58.92 -5.13 -32.44
CA SER A 1026 58.50 -6.47 -32.01
C SER A 1026 57.13 -6.40 -31.34
N ALA A 1027 56.19 -7.26 -31.74
CA ALA A 1027 54.86 -7.34 -31.12
C ALA A 1027 54.38 -8.79 -30.99
N TRP A 1028 53.79 -9.10 -29.83
CA TRP A 1028 53.20 -10.39 -29.51
C TRP A 1028 51.72 -10.26 -29.23
N LEU A 1029 50.91 -11.03 -29.95
CA LEU A 1029 49.47 -11.00 -29.90
C LEU A 1029 48.95 -12.39 -29.52
N ALA A 1030 48.00 -12.46 -28.60
CA ALA A 1030 47.13 -13.63 -28.45
C ALA A 1030 45.77 -13.30 -29.08
N VAL A 1031 45.39 -14.05 -30.11
CA VAL A 1031 44.12 -13.89 -30.81
C VAL A 1031 43.22 -15.06 -30.50
N SER A 1032 42.03 -14.76 -29.97
CA SER A 1032 41.03 -15.75 -29.58
C SER A 1032 39.71 -15.50 -30.32
N GLY A 1033 39.12 -16.56 -30.87
CA GLY A 1033 37.92 -16.46 -31.71
C GLY A 1033 37.78 -17.62 -32.68
N PHE A 1034 36.63 -17.71 -33.37
CA PHE A 1034 36.32 -18.84 -34.25
C PHE A 1034 37.32 -18.96 -35.42
N GLY A 1035 38.08 -20.06 -35.47
CA GLY A 1035 39.02 -20.34 -36.56
C GLY A 1035 40.27 -19.44 -36.59
N ALA A 1036 40.63 -18.76 -35.50
CA ALA A 1036 41.73 -17.80 -35.48
C ALA A 1036 43.08 -18.43 -35.91
N PHE A 1037 43.46 -19.57 -35.32
CA PHE A 1037 44.68 -20.29 -35.70
C PHE A 1037 44.63 -20.84 -37.12
N GLU A 1038 43.49 -21.40 -37.53
CA GLU A 1038 43.32 -21.98 -38.88
C GLU A 1038 43.50 -20.92 -39.98
N LEU A 1039 43.02 -19.70 -39.74
CA LEU A 1039 43.16 -18.60 -40.69
C LEU A 1039 44.57 -17.98 -40.67
N LEU A 1040 45.22 -17.90 -39.51
CA LEU A 1040 46.52 -17.25 -39.33
C LEU A 1040 47.72 -18.15 -39.60
N GLN A 1041 47.63 -19.48 -39.46
CA GLN A 1041 48.78 -20.38 -39.64
C GLN A 1041 49.48 -20.24 -41.01
N HIS A 1042 48.73 -19.80 -42.02
CA HIS A 1042 49.24 -19.57 -43.39
C HIS A 1042 49.99 -18.23 -43.55
N GLU A 1043 50.01 -17.41 -42.50
CA GLU A 1043 50.68 -16.11 -42.46
C GLU A 1043 52.11 -16.22 -41.94
N ALA A 1044 52.53 -17.40 -41.47
CA ALA A 1044 53.88 -17.61 -40.99
C ALA A 1044 54.90 -17.45 -42.14
N GLY A 1045 55.86 -16.53 -41.96
CA GLY A 1045 56.95 -16.27 -42.90
C GLY A 1045 57.27 -14.79 -43.09
N LEU A 1046 58.00 -14.48 -44.16
CA LEU A 1046 58.44 -13.11 -44.48
C LEU A 1046 57.37 -12.35 -45.26
N HIS A 1047 56.99 -11.19 -44.73
CA HIS A 1047 56.16 -10.17 -45.40
C HIS A 1047 57.07 -9.11 -46.02
N VAL A 1048 57.24 -9.19 -47.34
CA VAL A 1048 58.21 -8.38 -48.09
C VAL A 1048 57.50 -7.25 -48.83
N TYR A 1049 57.81 -6.00 -48.49
CA TYR A 1049 57.41 -4.82 -49.24
C TYR A 1049 58.50 -4.43 -50.24
N GLU A 1050 58.14 -4.32 -51.51
CA GLU A 1050 59.03 -3.92 -52.61
C GLU A 1050 58.66 -2.51 -53.10
N ASP A 1051 59.61 -1.59 -53.01
CA ASP A 1051 59.51 -0.25 -53.59
C ASP A 1051 60.53 -0.07 -54.72
N LYS A 1052 60.08 0.47 -55.85
CA LYS A 1052 60.92 0.70 -57.04
C LYS A 1052 61.06 2.21 -57.24
N ALA A 1053 62.20 2.75 -56.81
CA ALA A 1053 62.60 4.14 -57.06
C ALA A 1053 63.97 4.14 -57.78
N ASP A 1054 64.08 4.87 -58.89
CA ASP A 1054 65.34 5.09 -59.63
C ASP A 1054 66.20 3.83 -59.90
N ASP A 1055 65.61 2.84 -60.56
CA ASP A 1055 66.25 1.58 -61.02
C ASP A 1055 66.87 0.70 -59.91
N GLN A 1056 66.68 1.05 -58.63
CA GLN A 1056 66.99 0.23 -57.46
C GLN A 1056 65.71 -0.25 -56.78
N THR A 1057 65.64 -1.55 -56.44
CA THR A 1057 64.49 -2.13 -55.72
C THR A 1057 64.80 -2.19 -54.23
N GLN A 1058 64.14 -1.33 -53.44
CA GLN A 1058 64.21 -1.38 -51.97
C GLN A 1058 63.28 -2.51 -51.48
N ARG A 1059 63.78 -3.36 -50.59
CA ARG A 1059 63.02 -4.47 -50.00
C ARG A 1059 62.99 -4.34 -48.49
N LEU A 1060 61.81 -4.18 -47.90
CA LEU A 1060 61.58 -4.17 -46.46
C LEU A 1060 60.92 -5.49 -46.06
N SER A 1061 61.44 -6.19 -45.05
CA SER A 1061 60.96 -7.53 -44.68
C SER A 1061 60.65 -7.61 -43.19
N VAL A 1062 59.43 -8.05 -42.87
CA VAL A 1062 58.95 -8.32 -41.50
C VAL A 1062 58.72 -9.81 -41.38
N LEU A 1063 59.18 -10.42 -40.30
CA LEU A 1063 58.94 -11.83 -39.99
C LEU A 1063 57.66 -11.94 -39.17
N VAL A 1064 56.73 -12.78 -39.59
CA VAL A 1064 55.53 -13.13 -38.84
C VAL A 1064 55.61 -14.60 -38.48
N GLN A 1065 55.39 -14.92 -37.21
CA GLN A 1065 55.34 -16.28 -36.70
C GLN A 1065 53.98 -16.52 -36.07
N VAL A 1066 53.43 -17.71 -36.30
CA VAL A 1066 52.10 -18.09 -35.82
C VAL A 1066 52.18 -19.44 -35.13
N ALA A 1067 51.65 -19.51 -33.92
CA ALA A 1067 51.62 -20.72 -33.11
C ALA A 1067 50.22 -20.92 -32.49
N PRO A 1068 49.82 -22.15 -32.15
CA PRO A 1068 48.54 -22.37 -31.47
C PRO A 1068 48.60 -21.93 -30.00
N ASP A 1069 47.58 -21.23 -29.51
CA ASP A 1069 47.37 -20.95 -28.09
C ASP A 1069 46.59 -22.12 -27.47
N LEU A 1070 47.26 -22.93 -26.65
CA LEU A 1070 46.68 -24.17 -26.11
C LEU A 1070 46.24 -23.99 -24.64
N PRO A 1071 45.05 -24.50 -24.26
CA PRO A 1071 44.53 -24.35 -22.91
C PRO A 1071 45.46 -25.00 -21.87
N GLY A 1072 45.69 -24.29 -20.75
CA GLY A 1072 46.53 -24.77 -19.66
C GLY A 1072 48.04 -24.72 -19.91
N ARG A 1073 48.51 -24.22 -21.07
CA ARG A 1073 49.94 -23.97 -21.32
C ARG A 1073 50.29 -22.50 -21.09
N ALA A 1074 51.50 -22.24 -20.61
CA ALA A 1074 52.02 -20.89 -20.52
C ALA A 1074 52.28 -20.32 -21.93
N ARG A 1075 51.81 -19.11 -22.19
CA ARG A 1075 52.09 -18.37 -23.43
C ARG A 1075 53.55 -17.92 -23.41
N GLN A 1076 54.44 -18.69 -24.05
CA GLN A 1076 55.87 -18.45 -24.10
C GLN A 1076 56.33 -18.03 -25.50
N PRO A 1077 57.41 -17.23 -25.63
CA PRO A 1077 58.07 -16.96 -26.91
C PRO A 1077 58.44 -18.26 -27.60
N GLN A 1078 58.01 -18.43 -28.85
CA GLN A 1078 58.47 -19.54 -29.67
C GLN A 1078 59.62 -19.03 -30.54
N GLY A 1079 60.86 -19.23 -30.08
CA GLY A 1079 62.04 -18.93 -30.89
C GLY A 1079 61.95 -19.61 -32.26
N ALA A 1080 62.27 -18.87 -33.32
CA ALA A 1080 62.12 -19.33 -34.70
C ALA A 1080 62.85 -20.67 -34.95
N PRO A 1081 62.17 -21.72 -35.44
CA PRO A 1081 62.86 -22.86 -36.01
C PRO A 1081 63.62 -22.39 -37.27
N GLU A 1082 64.89 -22.79 -37.40
CA GLU A 1082 65.83 -22.35 -38.45
C GLU A 1082 65.40 -22.64 -39.91
N GLY A 1083 64.21 -23.23 -40.14
CA GLY A 1083 63.75 -23.77 -41.42
C GLY A 1083 62.75 -22.94 -42.24
N GLU A 1084 62.08 -21.91 -41.71
CA GLU A 1084 60.98 -21.22 -42.42
C GLU A 1084 61.21 -19.72 -42.63
N ARG A 1085 62.25 -19.36 -43.39
CA ARG A 1085 62.35 -18.02 -44.03
C ARG A 1085 61.65 -18.00 -45.40
N ARG A 1086 60.50 -18.68 -45.51
CA ARG A 1086 59.67 -18.64 -46.72
C ARG A 1086 59.02 -17.26 -46.82
N ILE A 1087 58.89 -16.72 -48.03
CA ILE A 1087 58.15 -15.48 -48.25
C ILE A 1087 56.67 -15.80 -48.22
N ALA A 1088 55.99 -15.37 -47.15
CA ALA A 1088 54.56 -15.52 -46.97
C ALA A 1088 53.82 -14.61 -47.96
N ARG A 1089 54.22 -13.33 -48.05
CA ARG A 1089 53.57 -12.34 -48.93
C ARG A 1089 54.54 -11.33 -49.51
N ARG A 1090 54.26 -10.90 -50.75
CA ARG A 1090 54.95 -9.76 -51.39
C ARG A 1090 53.97 -8.64 -51.68
N TYR A 1091 54.34 -7.42 -51.29
CA TYR A 1091 53.54 -6.21 -51.44
C TYR A 1091 54.31 -5.23 -52.33
N ARG A 1092 53.63 -4.65 -53.31
CA ARG A 1092 54.20 -3.66 -54.22
C ARG A 1092 53.17 -2.57 -54.49
N ARG A 1093 53.55 -1.28 -54.42
CA ARG A 1093 52.65 -0.15 -54.75
C ARG A 1093 52.81 0.40 -56.17
N ALA A 1094 54.02 0.41 -56.72
CA ALA A 1094 54.32 0.92 -58.07
C ALA A 1094 55.11 -0.10 -58.92
N PRO A 1095 54.99 -0.11 -60.26
CA PRO A 1095 54.13 0.76 -61.09
C PRO A 1095 52.64 0.38 -61.06
N ALA A 1096 52.28 -0.77 -60.48
CA ALA A 1096 50.89 -1.17 -60.22
C ALA A 1096 50.79 -1.85 -58.84
N PRO A 1097 49.78 -1.49 -58.02
CA PRO A 1097 49.58 -2.09 -56.71
C PRO A 1097 49.30 -3.58 -56.87
N LEU A 1098 50.07 -4.39 -56.16
CA LEU A 1098 49.96 -5.85 -56.25
C LEU A 1098 50.38 -6.48 -54.92
N VAL A 1099 49.52 -7.36 -54.41
CA VAL A 1099 49.85 -8.32 -53.36
C VAL A 1099 49.93 -9.70 -54.00
N ARG A 1100 51.00 -10.44 -53.71
CA ARG A 1100 51.13 -11.86 -54.06
C ARG A 1100 51.25 -12.69 -52.80
N ASP A 1101 50.32 -13.60 -52.60
CA ASP A 1101 50.37 -14.57 -51.52
C ASP A 1101 51.21 -15.79 -51.95
N GLY A 1102 52.31 -16.02 -51.24
CA GLY A 1102 53.27 -17.07 -51.52
C GLY A 1102 52.88 -18.43 -50.93
N VAL A 1103 51.83 -18.49 -50.09
CA VAL A 1103 51.37 -19.70 -49.39
C VAL A 1103 50.13 -20.26 -50.04
N ARG A 1104 49.12 -19.41 -50.27
CA ARG A 1104 47.82 -19.74 -50.87
C ARG A 1104 47.76 -19.47 -52.38
N GLY A 1105 48.76 -18.80 -52.97
CA GLY A 1105 48.91 -18.67 -54.42
C GLY A 1105 48.08 -17.58 -55.11
N TRP A 1106 47.26 -16.82 -54.38
CA TRP A 1106 46.42 -15.76 -54.95
C TRP A 1106 47.17 -14.44 -55.15
N ARG A 1107 46.61 -13.56 -55.99
CA ARG A 1107 47.11 -12.21 -56.27
C ARG A 1107 45.98 -11.20 -56.16
N SER A 1108 46.26 -9.99 -55.67
CA SER A 1108 45.25 -8.92 -55.61
C SER A 1108 45.84 -7.57 -55.96
N GLY A 1109 45.11 -6.80 -56.78
CA GLY A 1109 45.41 -5.38 -57.05
C GLY A 1109 44.99 -4.45 -55.92
N ARG A 1110 44.20 -4.92 -54.95
CA ARG A 1110 43.65 -4.10 -53.85
C ARG A 1110 44.49 -4.20 -52.59
N ILE A 1111 45.71 -3.69 -52.64
CA ILE A 1111 46.64 -3.67 -51.50
C ILE A 1111 46.03 -3.03 -50.25
N ASP A 1112 45.20 -1.99 -50.41
CA ASP A 1112 44.54 -1.30 -49.30
C ASP A 1112 43.55 -2.20 -48.54
N ARG A 1113 42.80 -3.07 -49.24
CA ARG A 1113 41.87 -4.02 -48.59
C ARG A 1113 42.62 -5.12 -47.85
N VAL A 1114 43.72 -5.61 -48.42
CA VAL A 1114 44.60 -6.60 -47.79
C VAL A 1114 45.21 -6.03 -46.51
N LEU A 1115 45.81 -4.84 -46.59
CA LEU A 1115 46.41 -4.16 -45.44
C LEU A 1115 45.36 -3.71 -44.41
N ALA A 1116 44.10 -3.57 -44.80
CA ALA A 1116 43.00 -3.32 -43.86
C ALA A 1116 42.46 -4.58 -43.17
N GLY A 1117 43.01 -5.77 -43.47
CA GLY A 1117 42.69 -7.01 -42.78
C GLY A 1117 41.72 -7.96 -43.51
N GLU A 1118 41.59 -7.88 -44.84
CA GLU A 1118 40.70 -8.76 -45.64
C GLU A 1118 41.46 -9.83 -46.46
N PHE A 1119 42.63 -10.22 -45.99
CA PHE A 1119 43.52 -11.17 -46.68
C PHE A 1119 43.02 -12.63 -46.68
N ASP A 1120 42.04 -12.96 -45.84
CA ASP A 1120 41.46 -14.28 -45.65
C ASP A 1120 40.21 -14.54 -46.51
N VAL A 1121 39.54 -13.46 -46.93
CA VAL A 1121 38.33 -13.46 -47.76
C VAL A 1121 38.58 -12.98 -49.20
N THR A 1122 39.84 -12.68 -49.53
CA THR A 1122 40.28 -12.32 -50.89
C THR A 1122 40.49 -13.61 -51.69
N GLY A 1123 39.52 -13.95 -52.55
CA GLY A 1123 39.57 -15.11 -53.46
C GLY A 1123 40.30 -14.81 -54.78
N GLU A 1124 40.78 -15.88 -55.43
CA GLU A 1124 41.59 -15.90 -56.65
C GLU A 1124 40.92 -15.17 -57.84
N GLU A 1125 41.47 -14.02 -58.25
CA GLU A 1125 41.31 -13.47 -59.61
C GLU A 1125 42.63 -13.60 -60.39
#